data_AF-A0A957Z2A3-F1
#
_entry.id   AF-A0A957Z2A3-F1
#
_cell.length_a   1.000
_cell.length_b   1.000
_cell.length_c   1.000
_cell.angle_alpha   90.00
_cell.angle_beta   90.00
_cell.angle_gamma   90.00
#
_symmetry.space_group_name_H-M   'P 1'
#
loop_
_entity.id
_entity.type
_entity.pdbx_description
1 polymer ?
#
loop_
_entity_poly.entity_id
_entity_poly.type
_entity_poly.pdbx_seq_one_letter_code
_entity_poly.pdbx_strand_id
1 'polypeptide(L)'
;MFALIALLCGLWLGVNPHSAMAASLPQSAALPDDAGVAVLYLVPAATTSAELQTHMADFVLTYGDATGLRADFVAIYRLRNPGDAPLTVPLRLILDPNLAAPNLPDPLQVALALDGQPLLLQPESDGGFSTSITLAADSQATARLSLGDLTFGNGEAAAVLPVVRYRAQTLFGWPGRTSLRVSVGVPDVIVADSWLRTAPEGWTFSAANAQETMIKWLYEAAWPSEPFVFRFVHPTAWRELRSRELAAAPDASPATFGALGDQYQELYEVALAQSLDDTGLRFYSEALAAYTAGLARTQLLGADAATLASLHSGMARLYRSRMVDADGSVAPQYVQLMVQSAGAAMGLLPADGATSRELAQWRADGLRQLIVEARQRGDWSSVLNLLDVVSALPAELAAPDLLADERRIATVQQALQLLRQGNRDAAIALAGPALVEAASAATQAVLPIMASWQITTTIDAAGMTLVLTAQPSPQEPARARALLDDQMALWQSTDLPADTELSMVETTANGLSALRVTMHLPDREAALSLAQSLPPLPDWALLRTVLQQLDPDYADDSTFLRRNPRVSQQFDFTNVAAQWQDAAAKVDAQADRLEAQSVVTSRDDVAVVEAALQASVQAVNYRNAADLWQTLIDGSWVVTELSLPDGFGSSRRTWLATVTTPPQLYSYQSSSINPNGLLAVIFAVLGVLLLLAFILWRLL
;
A
#
# COMPACT_ATOMS: atom_id res chain seq x y z
N MET A 1 74.80 48.58 -27.76
CA MET A 1 74.46 47.15 -27.59
C MET A 1 73.19 46.90 -26.76
N PHE A 2 72.59 47.91 -26.10
CA PHE A 2 71.27 47.83 -25.46
C PHE A 2 70.09 48.32 -26.33
N ALA A 3 70.35 48.77 -27.56
CA ALA A 3 69.31 49.23 -28.50
C ALA A 3 68.84 48.14 -29.49
N LEU A 4 69.42 46.94 -29.46
CA LEU A 4 69.08 45.84 -30.38
C LEU A 4 68.11 44.82 -29.78
N ILE A 5 67.92 44.82 -28.45
CA ILE A 5 67.01 43.90 -27.76
C ILE A 5 65.60 44.51 -27.59
N ALA A 6 65.49 45.84 -27.55
CA ALA A 6 64.20 46.54 -27.58
C ALA A 6 63.49 46.47 -28.95
N LEU A 7 64.20 46.12 -30.02
CA LEU A 7 63.64 46.00 -31.37
C LEU A 7 63.02 44.60 -31.65
N LEU A 8 63.27 43.61 -30.80
CA LEU A 8 62.76 42.24 -30.95
C LEU A 8 61.51 41.94 -30.10
N CYS A 9 61.13 42.84 -29.19
CA CYS A 9 59.89 42.74 -28.40
C CYS A 9 58.75 43.66 -28.87
N GLY A 10 58.98 44.52 -29.88
CA GLY A 10 58.01 45.50 -30.36
C GLY A 10 57.25 45.14 -31.65
N LEU A 11 57.45 43.95 -32.22
CA LEU A 11 56.91 43.58 -33.54
C LEU A 11 55.80 42.51 -33.51
N TRP A 12 55.22 42.25 -32.33
CA TRP A 12 54.13 41.27 -32.13
C TRP A 12 52.76 41.89 -31.79
N LEU A 13 52.64 43.22 -31.87
CA LEU A 13 51.38 43.95 -31.72
C LEU A 13 51.22 44.87 -32.94
N GLY A 14 50.38 44.48 -33.90
CA GLY A 14 50.03 45.37 -35.01
C GLY A 14 49.78 44.70 -36.34
N VAL A 15 48.86 43.74 -36.40
CA VAL A 15 48.02 43.58 -37.60
C VAL A 15 46.61 43.37 -37.11
N ASN A 16 45.81 44.44 -37.13
CA ASN A 16 44.36 44.34 -37.06
C ASN A 16 43.86 43.60 -38.30
N PRO A 17 43.16 42.45 -38.19
CA PRO A 17 42.27 42.01 -39.24
C PRO A 17 40.89 42.64 -38.97
N HIS A 18 40.76 43.94 -39.19
CA HIS A 18 39.44 44.53 -39.40
C HIS A 18 39.23 44.62 -40.90
N SER A 19 38.56 43.61 -41.45
CA SER A 19 37.65 43.65 -42.62
C SER A 19 37.54 42.24 -43.22
N ALA A 20 36.88 41.33 -42.51
CA ALA A 20 36.23 40.17 -43.11
C ALA A 20 34.75 40.28 -42.74
N MET A 21 33.86 40.19 -43.72
CA MET A 21 32.42 40.36 -43.52
C MET A 21 31.91 39.33 -42.53
N ALA A 22 31.39 39.81 -41.40
CA ALA A 22 30.66 39.00 -40.43
C ALA A 22 29.33 38.57 -41.06
N ALA A 23 29.04 37.27 -41.05
CA ALA A 23 27.74 36.72 -41.42
C ALA A 23 26.94 36.45 -40.14
N SER A 24 25.69 36.93 -40.10
CA SER A 24 24.76 36.70 -38.99
C SER A 24 23.87 35.47 -39.25
N LEU A 25 23.49 34.77 -38.17
CA LEU A 25 22.64 33.58 -38.20
C LEU A 25 21.20 33.93 -37.77
N PRO A 26 20.16 33.30 -38.36
CA PRO A 26 18.80 33.42 -37.88
C PRO A 26 18.57 32.64 -36.59
N GLN A 27 17.84 33.27 -35.66
CA GLN A 27 17.50 32.80 -34.32
C GLN A 27 16.55 31.58 -34.37
N SER A 28 16.83 30.54 -33.59
CA SER A 28 15.88 29.45 -33.29
C SER A 28 15.64 29.38 -31.79
N ALA A 29 14.40 29.09 -31.39
CA ALA A 29 13.92 29.17 -30.01
C ALA A 29 14.57 28.12 -29.08
N ALA A 30 14.88 28.56 -27.86
CA ALA A 30 15.69 27.88 -26.85
C ALA A 30 14.97 26.77 -26.04
N LEU A 31 15.75 25.75 -25.62
CA LEU A 31 15.61 24.86 -24.45
C LEU A 31 16.99 24.19 -24.16
N PRO A 32 17.29 23.74 -22.92
CA PRO A 32 18.59 24.02 -22.27
C PRO A 32 19.65 22.92 -22.44
N ASP A 33 20.78 23.31 -23.02
CA ASP A 33 22.11 22.94 -22.53
C ASP A 33 22.94 24.24 -22.45
N ASP A 34 22.36 25.24 -21.77
CA ASP A 34 22.79 26.65 -21.77
C ASP A 34 24.10 26.91 -21.01
N ALA A 35 24.70 25.87 -20.41
CA ALA A 35 25.89 26.04 -19.58
C ALA A 35 27.21 26.00 -20.35
N GLY A 36 27.19 25.59 -21.63
CA GLY A 36 28.40 25.31 -22.39
C GLY A 36 28.73 26.31 -23.49
N VAL A 37 30.00 26.31 -23.90
CA VAL A 37 30.45 27.00 -25.12
C VAL A 37 30.25 26.13 -26.35
N ALA A 38 29.61 26.66 -27.39
CA ALA A 38 29.47 25.99 -28.68
C ALA A 38 30.73 26.21 -29.54
N VAL A 39 31.25 25.14 -30.15
CA VAL A 39 32.41 25.19 -31.05
C VAL A 39 32.10 24.54 -32.39
N LEU A 40 32.84 24.96 -33.42
CA LEU A 40 32.78 24.39 -34.77
C LEU A 40 33.88 23.35 -35.00
N TYR A 41 33.56 22.34 -35.80
CA TYR A 41 34.46 21.27 -36.21
C TYR A 41 34.67 21.31 -37.73
N LEU A 42 35.92 21.21 -38.16
CA LEU A 42 36.26 21.05 -39.58
C LEU A 42 36.14 19.58 -39.99
N VAL A 43 35.19 19.27 -40.86
CA VAL A 43 34.91 17.92 -41.38
C VAL A 43 34.89 17.91 -42.91
N PRO A 44 35.18 16.79 -43.56
CA PRO A 44 35.05 16.70 -45.01
C PRO A 44 33.55 16.63 -45.38
N ALA A 45 33.15 17.35 -46.44
CA ALA A 45 31.76 17.36 -46.91
C ALA A 45 31.34 16.04 -47.60
N ALA A 46 32.33 15.27 -48.06
CA ALA A 46 32.17 13.99 -48.73
C ALA A 46 33.35 13.07 -48.36
N THR A 47 33.25 11.77 -48.65
CA THR A 47 34.36 10.83 -48.46
C THR A 47 35.61 11.32 -49.17
N THR A 48 36.74 11.34 -48.46
CA THR A 48 38.02 11.85 -48.96
C THR A 48 39.14 10.87 -48.68
N SER A 49 40.21 10.92 -49.49
CA SER A 49 41.47 10.21 -49.21
C SER A 49 42.48 11.06 -48.44
N ALA A 50 42.17 12.33 -48.16
CA ALA A 50 43.00 13.19 -47.32
C ALA A 50 42.94 12.72 -45.85
N GLU A 51 44.09 12.42 -45.27
CA GLU A 51 44.21 11.92 -43.90
C GLU A 51 44.40 13.04 -42.88
N LEU A 52 43.76 12.92 -41.72
CA LEU A 52 44.04 13.78 -40.57
C LEU A 52 45.15 13.15 -39.73
N GLN A 53 46.34 13.75 -39.74
CA GLN A 53 47.50 13.23 -39.01
C GLN A 53 47.56 13.74 -37.56
N THR A 54 47.23 15.01 -37.35
CA THR A 54 47.27 15.63 -36.03
C THR A 54 46.10 16.58 -35.88
N HIS A 55 45.46 16.51 -34.72
CA HIS A 55 44.45 17.47 -34.31
C HIS A 55 44.80 18.06 -32.95
N MET A 56 44.75 19.39 -32.85
CA MET A 56 44.86 20.10 -31.60
C MET A 56 43.63 20.98 -31.40
N ALA A 57 43.05 20.96 -30.22
CA ALA A 57 41.94 21.82 -29.83
C ALA A 57 42.32 22.53 -28.51
N ASP A 58 42.48 23.84 -28.56
CA ASP A 58 42.89 24.65 -27.42
C ASP A 58 41.78 25.65 -27.08
N PHE A 59 41.34 25.61 -25.82
CA PHE A 59 40.42 26.58 -25.23
C PHE A 59 41.20 27.50 -24.30
N VAL A 60 40.99 28.81 -24.38
CA VAL A 60 41.54 29.78 -23.44
C VAL A 60 40.39 30.49 -22.76
N LEU A 61 40.23 30.24 -21.47
CA LEU A 61 39.18 30.88 -20.67
C LEU A 61 39.69 32.24 -20.19
N THR A 62 38.85 33.26 -20.32
CA THR A 62 39.14 34.59 -19.79
C THR A 62 37.98 35.04 -18.90
N TYR A 63 38.30 35.81 -17.88
CA TYR A 63 37.31 36.37 -16.96
C TYR A 63 37.65 37.82 -16.67
N GLY A 64 36.68 38.71 -16.88
CA GLY A 64 36.79 40.11 -16.54
C GLY A 64 35.46 40.62 -15.98
N ASP A 65 35.52 41.49 -14.98
CA ASP A 65 34.33 41.99 -14.29
C ASP A 65 33.32 42.69 -15.24
N ALA A 66 33.79 43.26 -16.35
CA ALA A 66 32.96 43.92 -17.36
C ALA A 66 32.51 43.01 -18.52
N THR A 67 33.27 41.95 -18.83
CA THR A 67 33.07 41.08 -20.00
C THR A 67 32.45 39.73 -19.63
N GLY A 68 32.42 39.39 -18.34
CA GLY A 68 32.02 38.10 -17.84
C GLY A 68 33.05 37.00 -18.15
N LEU A 69 32.65 35.75 -17.93
CA LEU A 69 33.40 34.57 -18.35
C LEU A 69 33.27 34.37 -19.86
N ARG A 70 34.40 34.32 -20.57
CA ARG A 70 34.48 34.10 -22.02
C ARG A 70 35.45 32.97 -22.34
N ALA A 71 35.37 32.43 -23.55
CA ALA A 71 36.34 31.49 -24.09
C ALA A 71 36.75 31.85 -25.51
N ASP A 72 38.04 31.71 -25.80
CA ASP A 72 38.54 31.63 -27.17
C ASP A 72 38.85 30.17 -27.50
N PHE A 73 38.60 29.77 -28.74
CA PHE A 73 38.84 28.41 -29.22
C PHE A 73 39.69 28.42 -30.47
N VAL A 74 40.75 27.61 -30.47
CA VAL A 74 41.62 27.41 -31.62
C VAL A 74 41.74 25.92 -31.89
N ALA A 75 41.47 25.53 -33.13
CA ALA A 75 41.64 24.16 -33.60
C ALA A 75 42.66 24.12 -34.75
N ILE A 76 43.58 23.15 -34.71
CA ILE A 76 44.59 22.91 -35.73
C ILE A 76 44.36 21.52 -36.32
N TYR A 77 44.31 21.43 -37.64
CA TYR A 77 44.15 20.19 -38.40
C TYR A 77 45.34 20.05 -39.35
N ARG A 78 46.18 19.03 -39.13
CA ARG A 78 47.25 18.66 -40.06
C ARG A 78 46.73 17.61 -41.03
N LEU A 79 46.51 18.02 -42.26
CA LEU A 79 45.96 17.20 -43.33
C LEU A 79 47.09 16.70 -44.23
N ARG A 80 47.04 15.45 -44.66
CA ARG A 80 47.96 14.87 -45.64
C ARG A 80 47.18 14.32 -46.83
N ASN A 81 47.64 14.62 -48.03
CA ASN A 81 47.23 13.88 -49.22
C ASN A 81 48.25 12.76 -49.47
N PRO A 82 47.93 11.48 -49.25
CA PRO A 82 48.85 10.38 -49.52
C PRO A 82 48.92 10.01 -51.01
N GLY A 83 48.06 10.59 -51.85
CA GLY A 83 48.02 10.31 -53.28
C GLY A 83 49.12 10.99 -54.07
N ASP A 84 49.38 10.48 -55.27
CA ASP A 84 50.35 10.99 -56.24
C ASP A 84 49.79 12.07 -57.18
N ALA A 85 48.52 12.46 -57.00
CA ALA A 85 47.86 13.55 -57.71
C ALA A 85 47.29 14.59 -56.74
N PRO A 86 47.16 15.87 -57.17
CA PRO A 86 46.46 16.89 -56.38
C PRO A 86 45.02 16.48 -56.06
N LEU A 87 44.57 16.79 -54.85
CA LEU A 87 43.26 16.42 -54.31
C LEU A 87 42.50 17.67 -53.86
N THR A 88 41.34 17.90 -54.46
CA THR A 88 40.40 18.92 -53.99
C THR A 88 39.47 18.31 -52.95
N VAL A 89 39.45 18.88 -51.74
CA VAL A 89 38.62 18.40 -50.63
C VAL A 89 37.57 19.47 -50.30
N PRO A 90 36.26 19.18 -50.48
CA PRO A 90 35.21 20.05 -49.95
C PRO A 90 35.13 19.89 -48.43
N LEU A 91 35.07 21.01 -47.71
CA LEU A 91 35.07 21.06 -46.25
C LEU A 91 33.80 21.73 -45.74
N ARG A 92 33.35 21.29 -44.56
CA ARG A 92 32.27 21.92 -43.79
C ARG A 92 32.77 22.22 -42.38
N LEU A 93 32.37 23.37 -41.86
CA LEU A 93 32.41 23.72 -40.46
C LEU A 93 31.03 23.42 -39.89
N ILE A 94 30.95 22.40 -39.04
CA ILE A 94 29.70 21.97 -38.42
C ILE A 94 29.75 22.21 -36.92
N LEU A 95 28.59 22.42 -36.32
CA LEU A 95 28.43 22.33 -34.87
C LEU A 95 28.46 20.88 -34.42
N ASP A 96 28.65 20.66 -33.11
CA ASP A 96 28.42 19.32 -32.55
C ASP A 96 26.96 18.92 -32.80
N PRO A 97 26.71 17.84 -33.57
CA PRO A 97 25.36 17.47 -34.00
C PRO A 97 24.46 17.01 -32.85
N ASN A 98 25.00 16.70 -31.66
CA ASN A 98 24.16 16.40 -30.49
C ASN A 98 24.05 17.57 -29.52
N LEU A 99 24.30 18.80 -29.99
CA LEU A 99 24.08 20.01 -29.20
C LEU A 99 22.67 20.53 -29.49
N ALA A 100 21.79 20.49 -28.50
CA ALA A 100 20.35 20.71 -28.66
C ALA A 100 20.00 22.17 -29.05
N ALA A 101 20.83 23.14 -28.68
CA ALA A 101 20.73 24.54 -29.10
C ALA A 101 22.11 25.21 -28.99
N PRO A 102 22.73 25.67 -30.09
CA PRO A 102 24.05 26.29 -30.04
C PRO A 102 23.96 27.74 -29.53
N ASN A 103 24.53 28.00 -28.36
CA ASN A 103 24.82 29.36 -27.88
C ASN A 103 26.07 29.89 -28.61
N LEU A 104 25.88 30.33 -29.85
CA LEU A 104 26.90 31.06 -30.60
C LEU A 104 26.67 32.57 -30.44
N PRO A 105 27.70 33.36 -30.12
CA PRO A 105 27.59 34.81 -30.13
C PRO A 105 27.23 35.33 -31.53
N ASP A 106 26.42 36.39 -31.59
CA ASP A 106 26.13 37.12 -32.83
C ASP A 106 26.70 38.54 -32.74
N PRO A 107 27.64 38.95 -33.62
CA PRO A 107 28.23 38.17 -34.71
C PRO A 107 29.24 37.13 -34.24
N LEU A 108 29.20 35.93 -34.83
CA LEU A 108 30.19 34.88 -34.58
C LEU A 108 31.51 35.24 -35.26
N GLN A 109 32.57 35.38 -34.45
CA GLN A 109 33.92 35.61 -34.98
C GLN A 109 34.58 34.28 -35.35
N VAL A 110 34.34 33.81 -36.58
CA VAL A 110 34.95 32.60 -37.13
C VAL A 110 36.00 32.93 -38.19
N ALA A 111 37.18 32.31 -38.08
CA ALA A 111 38.24 32.40 -39.07
C ALA A 111 38.83 31.02 -39.36
N LEU A 112 38.99 30.69 -40.64
CA LEU A 112 39.68 29.49 -41.11
C LEU A 112 40.83 29.88 -42.02
N ALA A 113 42.01 29.34 -41.79
CA ALA A 113 43.20 29.57 -42.62
C ALA A 113 43.88 28.25 -43.00
N LEU A 114 44.43 28.16 -44.21
CA LEU A 114 45.25 27.05 -44.68
C LEU A 114 46.68 27.55 -44.89
N ASP A 115 47.65 26.94 -44.19
CA ASP A 115 49.06 27.34 -44.19
C ASP A 115 49.27 28.86 -43.96
N GLY A 116 48.42 29.43 -43.09
CA GLY A 116 48.43 30.85 -42.74
C GLY A 116 47.66 31.77 -43.69
N GLN A 117 47.14 31.26 -44.81
CA GLN A 117 46.32 32.04 -45.74
C GLN A 117 44.83 31.90 -45.39
N PRO A 118 44.07 33.01 -45.22
CA PRO A 118 42.65 32.94 -44.86
C PRO A 118 41.83 32.32 -46.00
N LEU A 119 40.90 31.44 -45.64
CA LEU A 119 39.93 30.83 -46.55
C LEU A 119 38.61 31.60 -46.49
N LEU A 120 37.96 31.72 -47.65
CA LEU A 120 36.62 32.27 -47.73
C LEU A 120 35.61 31.21 -47.30
N LEU A 121 34.80 31.56 -46.30
CA LEU A 121 33.75 30.72 -45.75
C LEU A 121 32.41 31.12 -46.35
N GLN A 122 31.66 30.14 -46.86
CA GLN A 122 30.30 30.33 -47.36
C GLN A 122 29.32 29.85 -46.28
N PRO A 123 28.41 30.69 -45.78
CA PRO A 123 27.44 30.25 -44.77
C PRO A 123 26.46 29.23 -45.37
N GLU A 124 26.10 28.22 -44.57
CA GLU A 124 25.13 27.20 -44.94
C GLU A 124 23.82 27.35 -44.16
N SER A 125 22.74 26.79 -44.70
CA SER A 125 21.38 26.93 -44.13
C SER A 125 21.21 26.23 -42.77
N ASP A 126 22.11 25.33 -42.41
CA ASP A 126 22.13 24.60 -41.14
C ASP A 126 22.97 25.31 -40.06
N GLY A 127 23.39 26.55 -40.32
CA GLY A 127 24.19 27.34 -39.39
C GLY A 127 25.68 27.01 -39.38
N GLY A 128 26.13 26.15 -40.31
CA GLY A 128 27.55 25.89 -40.57
C GLY A 128 28.14 26.80 -41.63
N PHE A 129 29.38 26.49 -42.03
CA PHE A 129 30.05 27.12 -43.17
C PHE A 129 30.67 26.07 -44.08
N SER A 130 30.83 26.35 -45.36
CA SER A 130 31.60 25.51 -46.27
C SER A 130 32.70 26.25 -47.00
N THR A 131 33.69 25.47 -47.43
CA THR A 131 34.81 25.94 -48.25
C THR A 131 35.41 24.75 -49.00
N SER A 132 36.40 24.98 -49.86
CA SER A 132 37.16 23.91 -50.49
C SER A 132 38.64 24.22 -50.45
N ILE A 133 39.46 23.17 -50.31
CA ILE A 133 40.91 23.28 -50.34
C ILE A 133 41.47 22.35 -51.42
N THR A 134 42.66 22.67 -51.93
CA THR A 134 43.41 21.80 -52.83
C THR A 134 44.72 21.43 -52.15
N LEU A 135 44.95 20.13 -51.97
CA LEU A 135 46.20 19.57 -51.46
C LEU A 135 47.03 19.09 -52.64
N ALA A 136 48.33 19.37 -52.67
CA ALA A 136 49.22 18.83 -53.69
C ALA A 136 49.45 17.32 -53.48
N ALA A 137 50.01 16.66 -54.50
CA ALA A 137 50.41 15.25 -54.39
C ALA A 137 51.48 15.06 -53.29
N ASP A 138 51.33 14.02 -52.47
CA ASP A 138 52.18 13.69 -51.31
C ASP A 138 52.54 14.90 -50.42
N SER A 139 51.58 15.81 -50.24
CA SER A 139 51.80 17.03 -49.46
C SER A 139 51.06 17.03 -48.14
N GLN A 140 51.52 17.88 -47.23
CA GLN A 140 50.84 18.20 -45.98
C GLN A 140 50.40 19.67 -46.00
N ALA A 141 49.28 19.96 -45.35
CA ALA A 141 48.81 21.32 -45.12
C ALA A 141 48.25 21.44 -43.69
N THR A 142 48.34 22.64 -43.13
CA THR A 142 47.82 22.95 -41.80
C THR A 142 46.63 23.88 -41.90
N ALA A 143 45.43 23.37 -41.58
CA ALA A 143 44.26 24.22 -41.41
C ALA A 143 44.14 24.68 -39.96
N ARG A 144 43.95 25.99 -39.74
CA ARG A 144 43.72 26.60 -38.42
C ARG A 144 42.34 27.23 -38.40
N LEU A 145 41.49 26.71 -37.53
CA LEU A 145 40.18 27.27 -37.18
C LEU A 145 40.32 28.09 -35.90
N SER A 146 39.73 29.27 -35.86
CA SER A 146 39.72 30.14 -34.68
C SER A 146 38.33 30.72 -34.48
N LEU A 147 37.83 30.61 -33.26
CA LEU A 147 36.58 31.18 -32.78
C LEU A 147 36.90 32.06 -31.57
N GLY A 148 36.43 33.31 -31.57
CA GLY A 148 36.67 34.26 -30.49
C GLY A 148 35.40 34.65 -29.75
N ASP A 149 35.57 35.09 -28.49
CA ASP A 149 34.52 35.69 -27.65
C ASP A 149 33.29 34.79 -27.40
N LEU A 150 33.52 33.47 -27.23
CA LEU A 150 32.47 32.52 -26.90
C LEU A 150 31.92 32.78 -25.50
N THR A 151 30.60 32.66 -25.34
CA THR A 151 29.90 32.91 -24.07
C THR A 151 29.41 31.62 -23.43
N PHE A 152 29.34 31.62 -22.09
CA PHE A 152 28.70 30.57 -21.31
C PHE A 152 27.34 31.08 -20.83
N GLY A 153 26.26 30.54 -21.38
CA GLY A 153 24.90 31.05 -21.14
C GLY A 153 24.17 31.37 -22.44
N ASN A 154 22.89 31.71 -22.32
CA ASN A 154 22.01 32.08 -23.42
C ASN A 154 21.99 33.60 -23.70
N GLY A 155 23.05 34.33 -23.30
CA GLY A 155 23.17 35.77 -23.48
C GLY A 155 22.38 36.65 -22.49
N GLU A 156 21.35 36.12 -21.83
CA GLU A 156 20.56 36.84 -20.81
C GLU A 156 21.10 36.64 -19.38
N ALA A 157 21.61 35.45 -19.07
CA ALA A 157 22.20 35.13 -17.78
C ALA A 157 23.49 34.30 -17.91
N ALA A 158 24.46 34.58 -17.04
CA ALA A 158 25.69 33.79 -16.97
C ALA A 158 25.43 32.39 -16.42
N ALA A 159 26.03 31.37 -17.03
CA ALA A 159 25.94 30.01 -16.51
C ALA A 159 26.59 29.90 -15.12
N VAL A 160 25.83 29.44 -14.11
CA VAL A 160 26.33 29.26 -12.73
C VAL A 160 27.30 28.07 -12.63
N LEU A 161 27.07 27.02 -13.43
CA LEU A 161 27.92 25.83 -13.54
C LEU A 161 28.47 25.65 -14.97
N PRO A 162 29.38 26.53 -15.45
CA PRO A 162 29.88 26.49 -16.82
C PRO A 162 30.53 25.15 -17.21
N VAL A 163 30.44 24.80 -18.50
CA VAL A 163 31.10 23.61 -19.04
C VAL A 163 31.81 23.86 -20.36
N VAL A 164 33.09 23.48 -20.44
CA VAL A 164 33.79 23.31 -21.72
C VAL A 164 33.62 21.87 -22.14
N ARG A 165 33.11 21.65 -23.36
CA ARG A 165 32.89 20.31 -23.91
C ARG A 165 33.50 20.21 -25.30
N TYR A 166 34.29 19.17 -25.55
CA TYR A 166 34.86 18.89 -26.86
C TYR A 166 34.69 17.41 -27.24
N ARG A 167 34.05 17.13 -28.37
CA ARG A 167 33.69 15.78 -28.82
C ARG A 167 34.52 15.40 -30.04
N ALA A 168 35.65 14.71 -29.81
CA ALA A 168 36.56 14.33 -30.89
C ALA A 168 35.91 13.41 -31.94
N GLN A 169 34.90 12.63 -31.56
CA GLN A 169 34.14 11.71 -32.43
C GLN A 169 33.53 12.40 -33.65
N THR A 170 33.24 13.71 -33.55
CA THR A 170 32.75 14.52 -34.68
C THR A 170 33.76 14.55 -35.84
N LEU A 171 35.04 14.26 -35.58
CA LEU A 171 36.09 14.21 -36.59
C LEU A 171 36.28 12.84 -37.24
N PHE A 172 35.49 11.81 -36.89
CA PHE A 172 35.63 10.45 -37.46
C PHE A 172 35.40 10.36 -38.97
N GLY A 173 34.88 11.42 -39.61
CA GLY A 173 34.81 11.52 -41.07
C GLY A 173 36.18 11.62 -41.75
N TRP A 174 37.25 11.95 -41.01
CA TRP A 174 38.61 11.98 -41.54
C TRP A 174 39.28 10.59 -41.49
N PRO A 175 39.88 10.10 -42.58
CA PRO A 175 40.68 8.87 -42.55
C PRO A 175 42.05 9.09 -41.86
N GLY A 176 42.68 7.99 -41.45
CA GLY A 176 44.04 7.96 -40.92
C GLY A 176 44.15 7.66 -39.42
N ARG A 177 45.38 7.62 -38.90
CA ARG A 177 45.67 7.54 -37.46
C ARG A 177 46.05 8.93 -36.96
N THR A 178 45.15 9.59 -36.25
CA THR A 178 45.34 10.96 -35.77
C THR A 178 45.89 11.01 -34.35
N SER A 179 46.98 11.76 -34.16
CA SER A 179 47.41 12.22 -32.83
C SER A 179 46.51 13.38 -32.38
N LEU A 180 45.89 13.27 -31.23
CA LEU A 180 44.91 14.21 -30.70
C LEU A 180 45.43 14.87 -29.42
N ARG A 181 45.39 16.20 -29.38
CA ARG A 181 45.59 16.99 -28.16
C ARG A 181 44.40 17.90 -27.93
N VAL A 182 43.90 17.91 -26.70
CA VAL A 182 42.91 18.88 -26.24
C VAL A 182 43.48 19.60 -25.04
N SER A 183 43.39 20.93 -25.00
CA SER A 183 43.79 21.68 -23.82
C SER A 183 42.85 22.82 -23.45
N VAL A 184 42.78 23.11 -22.15
CA VAL A 184 42.01 24.21 -21.59
C VAL A 184 42.94 25.03 -20.71
N GLY A 185 43.19 26.28 -21.11
CA GLY A 185 43.84 27.30 -20.29
C GLY A 185 42.82 27.90 -19.33
N VAL A 186 43.08 27.74 -18.04
CA VAL A 186 42.21 28.13 -16.93
C VAL A 186 42.87 29.30 -16.19
N PRO A 187 42.23 30.48 -16.11
CA PRO A 187 42.74 31.63 -15.39
C PRO A 187 42.69 31.38 -13.88
N ASP A 188 43.60 31.99 -13.13
CA ASP A 188 43.78 31.78 -11.68
C ASP A 188 42.53 32.09 -10.83
N VAL A 189 41.60 32.87 -11.36
CA VAL A 189 40.31 33.15 -10.70
C VAL A 189 39.39 31.92 -10.63
N ILE A 190 39.58 30.93 -11.51
CA ILE A 190 38.91 29.62 -11.48
C ILE A 190 39.85 28.63 -10.76
N VAL A 191 39.86 28.73 -9.44
CA VAL A 191 40.72 27.90 -8.58
C VAL A 191 40.35 26.42 -8.64
N ALA A 192 41.31 25.53 -8.40
CA ALA A 192 41.10 24.07 -8.47
C ALA A 192 39.97 23.56 -7.56
N ASP A 193 39.76 24.17 -6.39
CA ASP A 193 38.68 23.79 -5.47
C ASP A 193 37.28 24.05 -6.04
N SER A 194 37.14 24.93 -7.05
CA SER A 194 35.87 25.18 -7.73
C SER A 194 35.59 24.22 -8.88
N TRP A 195 36.54 23.34 -9.21
CA TRP A 195 36.39 22.38 -10.31
C TRP A 195 35.47 21.23 -9.88
N LEU A 196 34.47 20.95 -10.71
CA LEU A 196 33.45 19.94 -10.45
C LEU A 196 33.72 18.65 -11.23
N ARG A 197 34.25 18.77 -12.45
CA ARG A 197 34.58 17.61 -13.29
C ARG A 197 35.66 17.94 -14.30
N THR A 198 36.64 17.04 -14.42
CA THR A 198 37.62 17.01 -15.50
C THR A 198 37.59 15.61 -16.12
N ALA A 199 37.15 15.50 -17.37
CA ALA A 199 37.05 14.22 -18.08
C ALA A 199 37.62 14.33 -19.50
N PRO A 200 38.19 13.24 -20.07
CA PRO A 200 38.52 11.98 -19.41
C PRO A 200 39.49 12.17 -18.24
N GLU A 201 39.50 11.22 -17.30
CA GLU A 201 40.46 11.29 -16.18
C GLU A 201 41.90 11.14 -16.69
N GLY A 202 42.81 11.99 -16.17
CA GLY A 202 44.24 11.90 -16.43
C GLY A 202 44.85 13.16 -17.04
N TRP A 203 46.04 13.50 -16.53
CA TRP A 203 46.99 14.53 -16.98
C TRP A 203 46.52 16.00 -16.84
N THR A 204 46.71 16.57 -15.65
CA THR A 204 46.71 18.02 -15.41
C THR A 204 48.15 18.53 -15.34
N PHE A 205 48.48 19.63 -16.03
CA PHE A 205 49.79 20.27 -15.91
C PHE A 205 49.63 21.70 -15.39
N SER A 206 49.90 21.93 -14.10
CA SER A 206 50.17 23.27 -13.59
C SER A 206 51.68 23.52 -13.69
N ALA A 207 52.10 24.49 -14.52
CA ALA A 207 53.45 25.02 -14.40
C ALA A 207 53.46 25.96 -13.20
N ALA A 208 54.26 25.66 -12.18
CA ALA A 208 54.34 26.42 -10.92
C ALA A 208 54.70 27.92 -11.06
N ASN A 209 54.94 28.42 -12.28
CA ASN A 209 55.32 29.80 -12.60
C ASN A 209 54.51 30.41 -13.78
N ALA A 210 53.43 29.76 -14.25
CA ALA A 210 52.59 30.31 -15.31
C ALA A 210 51.36 31.00 -14.71
N GLN A 211 50.97 32.17 -15.23
CA GLN A 211 49.75 32.90 -14.85
C GLN A 211 48.43 32.17 -15.21
N GLU A 212 48.53 30.93 -15.70
CA GLU A 212 47.42 30.11 -16.18
C GLU A 212 47.68 28.64 -15.86
N THR A 213 46.67 27.98 -15.29
CA THR A 213 46.65 26.52 -15.11
C THR A 213 46.18 25.88 -16.41
N MET A 214 46.84 24.81 -16.88
CA MET A 214 46.47 24.18 -18.15
C MET A 214 46.08 22.71 -17.97
N ILE A 215 44.85 22.38 -18.35
CA ILE A 215 44.37 20.99 -18.42
C ILE A 215 44.72 20.46 -19.81
N LYS A 216 45.38 19.30 -19.91
CA LYS A 216 45.88 18.77 -21.19
C LYS A 216 45.62 17.28 -21.33
N TRP A 217 44.91 16.92 -22.38
CA TRP A 217 44.76 15.54 -22.79
C TRP A 217 45.53 15.27 -24.09
N LEU A 218 46.24 14.13 -24.15
CA LEU A 218 47.03 13.71 -25.30
C LEU A 218 46.75 12.23 -25.62
N TYR A 219 46.46 11.94 -26.89
CA TYR A 219 46.19 10.59 -27.41
C TYR A 219 46.92 10.36 -28.72
N GLU A 220 47.65 9.25 -28.85
CA GLU A 220 48.54 9.01 -30.00
C GLU A 220 48.00 8.02 -31.05
N ALA A 221 46.81 7.42 -30.87
CA ALA A 221 46.21 6.55 -31.90
C ALA A 221 44.75 6.17 -31.69
N ALA A 222 44.29 6.00 -30.45
CA ALA A 222 42.90 5.64 -30.13
C ALA A 222 42.21 6.86 -29.54
N TRP A 223 41.20 7.38 -30.25
CA TRP A 223 40.41 8.49 -29.72
C TRP A 223 39.53 8.00 -28.56
N PRO A 224 39.34 8.82 -27.52
CA PRO A 224 38.42 8.48 -26.46
C PRO A 224 37.00 8.37 -27.02
N SER A 225 36.25 7.39 -26.50
CA SER A 225 34.83 7.22 -26.79
C SER A 225 33.95 8.21 -26.04
N GLU A 226 34.50 8.89 -25.03
CA GLU A 226 33.84 9.94 -24.25
C GLU A 226 34.28 11.34 -24.71
N PRO A 227 33.45 12.37 -24.53
CA PRO A 227 33.86 13.76 -24.78
C PRO A 227 34.82 14.27 -23.70
N PHE A 228 35.66 15.22 -24.08
CA PHE A 228 36.40 16.04 -23.13
C PHE A 228 35.47 17.02 -22.44
N VAL A 229 35.54 17.08 -21.11
CA VAL A 229 34.66 17.90 -20.28
C VAL A 229 35.49 18.57 -19.20
N PHE A 230 35.36 19.89 -19.10
CA PHE A 230 35.79 20.65 -17.93
C PHE A 230 34.60 21.44 -17.39
N ARG A 231 34.19 21.16 -16.15
CA ARG A 231 33.06 21.82 -15.47
C ARG A 231 33.52 22.37 -14.13
N PHE A 232 33.04 23.56 -13.80
CA PHE A 232 33.43 24.29 -12.59
C PHE A 232 32.29 25.18 -12.09
N VAL A 233 32.41 25.72 -10.88
CA VAL A 233 31.51 26.76 -10.35
C VAL A 233 31.98 28.12 -10.87
N HIS A 234 31.07 28.92 -11.44
CA HIS A 234 31.38 30.25 -11.96
C HIS A 234 32.11 31.11 -10.90
N PRO A 235 33.15 31.89 -11.25
CA PRO A 235 33.97 32.63 -10.28
C PRO A 235 33.19 33.50 -9.28
N THR A 236 32.15 34.19 -9.74
CA THR A 236 31.28 35.01 -8.88
C THR A 236 30.54 34.14 -7.85
N ALA A 237 29.92 33.05 -8.31
CA ALA A 237 29.19 32.12 -7.44
C ALA A 237 30.13 31.40 -6.47
N TRP A 238 31.34 31.05 -6.91
CA TRP A 238 32.36 30.45 -6.05
C TRP A 238 32.81 31.41 -4.95
N ARG A 239 33.05 32.69 -5.28
CA ARG A 239 33.45 33.71 -4.30
C ARG A 239 32.36 33.94 -3.26
N GLU A 240 31.10 33.95 -3.69
CA GLU A 240 29.95 34.05 -2.78
C GLU A 240 29.81 32.81 -1.90
N LEU A 241 29.94 31.61 -2.47
CA LEU A 241 29.92 30.38 -1.70
C LEU A 241 31.01 30.38 -0.62
N ARG A 242 32.25 30.71 -0.99
CA ARG A 242 33.38 30.78 -0.05
C ARG A 242 33.18 31.84 1.03
N SER A 243 32.56 32.97 0.71
CA SER A 243 32.29 34.01 1.72
C SER A 243 31.24 33.54 2.73
N ARG A 244 30.19 32.83 2.27
CA ARG A 244 29.16 32.24 3.15
C ARG A 244 29.71 31.09 3.99
N GLU A 245 30.55 30.23 3.43
CA GLU A 245 31.23 29.16 4.19
C GLU A 245 32.10 29.73 5.30
N LEU A 246 32.89 30.78 5.01
CA LEU A 246 33.71 31.46 6.01
C LEU A 246 32.87 32.16 7.08
N ALA A 247 31.73 32.74 6.70
CA ALA A 247 30.80 33.38 7.63
C ALA A 247 30.11 32.36 8.54
N ALA A 248 29.84 31.14 8.05
CA ALA A 248 29.25 30.04 8.79
C ALA A 248 30.26 29.29 9.70
N ALA A 249 31.13 30.06 10.37
CA ALA A 249 32.05 29.54 11.38
C ALA A 249 31.27 28.90 12.55
N PRO A 250 31.92 28.05 13.39
CA PRO A 250 31.22 27.36 14.46
C PRO A 250 30.39 28.28 15.37
N ASP A 251 30.86 29.48 15.68
CA ASP A 251 30.20 30.47 16.54
C ASP A 251 29.20 31.40 15.80
N ALA A 252 28.95 31.16 14.51
CA ALA A 252 28.06 31.97 13.70
C ALA A 252 26.59 31.86 14.14
N SER A 253 25.81 32.89 13.79
CA SER A 253 24.37 32.92 14.05
C SER A 253 23.63 31.84 13.25
N PRO A 254 22.48 31.34 13.72
CA PRO A 254 21.68 30.37 12.97
C PRO A 254 21.26 30.85 11.58
N ALA A 255 21.01 32.15 11.41
CA ALA A 255 20.65 32.74 10.10
C ALA A 255 21.80 32.63 9.09
N THR A 256 23.06 32.68 9.54
CA THR A 256 24.24 32.53 8.68
C THR A 256 24.31 31.13 8.08
N PHE A 257 24.00 30.11 8.87
CA PHE A 257 23.88 28.73 8.38
C PHE A 257 22.70 28.55 7.41
N GLY A 258 21.57 29.23 7.67
CA GLY A 258 20.44 29.27 6.73
C GLY A 258 20.85 29.82 5.37
N ALA A 259 21.55 30.96 5.34
CA ALA A 259 22.05 31.55 4.10
C ALA A 259 23.05 30.65 3.35
N LEU A 260 23.90 29.89 4.07
CA LEU A 260 24.76 28.89 3.44
C LEU A 260 23.95 27.74 2.85
N GLY A 261 22.90 27.28 3.55
CA GLY A 261 21.97 26.27 3.05
C GLY A 261 21.26 26.71 1.77
N ASP A 262 20.76 27.94 1.73
CA ASP A 262 20.13 28.53 0.53
C ASP A 262 21.12 28.52 -0.66
N GLN A 263 22.38 28.88 -0.44
CA GLN A 263 23.40 28.92 -1.50
C GLN A 263 23.69 27.55 -2.10
N TYR A 264 23.84 26.52 -1.27
CA TYR A 264 24.03 25.15 -1.77
C TYR A 264 22.77 24.62 -2.43
N GLN A 265 21.59 25.00 -1.95
CA GLN A 265 20.33 24.63 -2.56
C GLN A 265 20.19 25.22 -3.98
N GLU A 266 20.55 26.48 -4.20
CA GLU A 266 20.58 27.08 -5.55
C GLU A 266 21.51 26.30 -6.49
N LEU A 267 22.71 25.95 -6.02
CA LEU A 267 23.66 25.14 -6.80
C LEU A 267 23.11 23.73 -7.09
N TYR A 268 22.38 23.14 -6.16
CA TYR A 268 21.69 21.88 -6.36
C TYR A 268 20.59 21.97 -7.42
N GLU A 269 19.74 23.00 -7.37
CA GLU A 269 18.66 23.21 -8.34
C GLU A 269 19.23 23.43 -9.75
N VAL A 270 20.33 24.19 -9.89
CA VAL A 270 21.04 24.33 -11.16
C VAL A 270 21.64 23.01 -11.63
N ALA A 271 22.23 22.22 -10.74
CA ALA A 271 22.78 20.90 -11.09
C ALA A 271 21.68 19.94 -11.55
N LEU A 272 20.51 19.97 -10.90
CA LEU A 272 19.34 19.17 -11.27
C LEU A 272 18.81 19.56 -12.65
N ALA A 273 18.69 20.87 -12.93
CA ALA A 273 18.26 21.36 -14.24
C ALA A 273 19.22 20.98 -15.39
N GLN A 274 20.48 20.71 -15.06
CA GLN A 274 21.51 20.25 -16.01
C GLN A 274 21.74 18.73 -15.97
N SER A 275 20.90 17.97 -15.25
CA SER A 275 21.01 16.51 -15.09
C SER A 275 22.38 16.04 -14.58
N LEU A 276 22.94 16.73 -13.59
CA LEU A 276 24.25 16.46 -13.00
C LEU A 276 24.12 15.70 -11.67
N ASP A 277 23.67 14.45 -11.71
CA ASP A 277 23.23 13.71 -10.51
C ASP A 277 24.27 13.66 -9.37
N ASP A 278 25.52 13.28 -9.65
CA ASP A 278 26.56 13.18 -8.62
C ASP A 278 26.91 14.55 -8.01
N THR A 279 27.00 15.58 -8.85
CA THR A 279 27.29 16.95 -8.41
C THR A 279 26.11 17.52 -7.62
N GLY A 280 24.89 17.25 -8.08
CA GLY A 280 23.66 17.63 -7.39
C GLY A 280 23.56 16.96 -6.03
N LEU A 281 23.82 15.66 -5.92
CA LEU A 281 23.84 14.94 -4.64
C LEU A 281 24.80 15.57 -3.63
N ARG A 282 25.99 15.99 -4.08
CA ARG A 282 26.94 16.72 -3.22
C ARG A 282 26.34 18.02 -2.71
N PHE A 283 25.85 18.90 -3.59
CA PHE A 283 25.25 20.17 -3.16
C PHE A 283 24.00 19.99 -2.27
N TYR A 284 23.17 18.99 -2.55
CA TYR A 284 22.05 18.63 -1.70
C TYR A 284 22.50 18.28 -0.28
N SER A 285 23.54 17.44 -0.15
CA SER A 285 24.07 17.03 1.15
C SER A 285 24.66 18.20 1.96
N GLU A 286 25.34 19.13 1.28
CA GLU A 286 25.90 20.33 1.92
C GLU A 286 24.80 21.31 2.34
N ALA A 287 23.75 21.47 1.52
CA ALA A 287 22.57 22.27 1.89
C ALA A 287 21.89 21.71 3.14
N LEU A 288 21.68 20.38 3.18
CA LEU A 288 21.10 19.72 4.34
C LEU A 288 21.99 19.87 5.59
N ALA A 289 23.31 19.72 5.45
CA ALA A 289 24.26 19.91 6.53
C ALA A 289 24.22 21.35 7.08
N ALA A 290 24.15 22.35 6.21
CA ALA A 290 24.05 23.75 6.60
C ALA A 290 22.74 24.04 7.35
N TYR A 291 21.58 23.63 6.83
CA TYR A 291 20.30 23.84 7.52
C TYR A 291 20.23 23.13 8.88
N THR A 292 20.70 21.88 8.96
CA THR A 292 20.72 21.11 10.21
C THR A 292 21.69 21.70 11.24
N ALA A 293 22.85 22.21 10.80
CA ALA A 293 23.75 22.97 11.67
C ALA A 293 23.09 24.26 12.18
N GLY A 294 22.34 24.97 11.32
CA GLY A 294 21.53 26.14 11.71
C GLY A 294 20.51 25.80 12.79
N LEU A 295 19.75 24.71 12.63
CA LEU A 295 18.79 24.23 13.63
C LEU A 295 19.47 23.79 14.94
N ALA A 296 20.64 23.14 14.88
CA ALA A 296 21.39 22.82 16.09
C ALA A 296 21.85 24.10 16.82
N ARG A 297 22.19 25.16 16.07
CA ARG A 297 22.55 26.47 16.64
C ARG A 297 21.36 27.20 17.25
N THR A 298 20.16 27.12 16.68
CA THR A 298 18.96 27.70 17.32
C THR A 298 18.69 27.07 18.69
N GLN A 299 18.90 25.75 18.83
CA GLN A 299 18.74 25.05 20.11
C GLN A 299 19.78 25.48 21.15
N LEU A 300 21.01 25.79 20.73
CA LEU A 300 22.10 26.14 21.64
C LEU A 300 22.09 27.61 22.06
N LEU A 301 21.83 28.52 21.13
CA LEU A 301 21.97 29.97 21.32
C LEU A 301 20.64 30.68 21.54
N GLY A 302 19.52 30.00 21.24
CA GLY A 302 18.24 30.64 21.01
C GLY A 302 18.23 31.34 19.65
N ALA A 303 17.07 31.35 18.99
CA ALA A 303 16.82 32.15 17.80
C ALA A 303 15.42 32.71 17.86
N ASP A 304 15.17 33.78 17.12
CA ASP A 304 13.81 34.27 16.94
C ASP A 304 12.98 33.27 16.10
N ALA A 305 11.65 33.38 16.21
CA ALA A 305 10.72 32.51 15.49
C ALA A 305 10.91 32.64 13.96
N ALA A 306 11.29 33.82 13.48
CA ALA A 306 11.51 34.07 12.06
C ALA A 306 12.71 33.29 11.49
N THR A 307 13.85 33.25 12.20
CA THR A 307 15.02 32.48 11.78
C THR A 307 14.73 30.99 11.82
N LEU A 308 14.07 30.51 12.87
CA LEU A 308 13.70 29.09 12.99
C LEU A 308 12.71 28.68 11.89
N ALA A 309 11.73 29.53 11.58
CA ALA A 309 10.81 29.32 10.46
C ALA A 309 11.53 29.28 9.11
N SER A 310 12.49 30.19 8.87
CA SER A 310 13.27 30.24 7.63
C SER A 310 14.08 28.95 7.41
N LEU A 311 14.76 28.44 8.45
CA LEU A 311 15.50 27.18 8.38
C LEU A 311 14.59 25.99 8.02
N HIS A 312 13.43 25.88 8.68
CA HIS A 312 12.46 24.83 8.37
C HIS A 312 11.84 24.98 6.97
N SER A 313 11.65 26.22 6.50
CA SER A 313 11.16 26.50 5.14
C SER A 313 12.18 26.07 4.09
N GLY A 314 13.47 26.35 4.32
CA GLY A 314 14.58 25.91 3.47
C GLY A 314 14.66 24.38 3.40
N MET A 315 14.58 23.70 4.54
CA MET A 315 14.52 22.23 4.58
C MET A 315 13.30 21.67 3.84
N ALA A 316 12.12 22.27 4.01
CA ALA A 316 10.92 21.84 3.29
C ALA A 316 11.10 21.95 1.76
N ARG A 317 11.69 23.06 1.28
CA ARG A 317 12.00 23.26 -0.14
C ARG A 317 13.03 22.24 -0.64
N LEU A 318 14.08 22.00 0.16
CA LEU A 318 15.11 21.00 -0.15
C LEU A 318 14.51 19.59 -0.24
N TYR A 319 13.66 19.17 0.70
CA TYR A 319 13.00 17.85 0.62
C TYR A 319 12.01 17.76 -0.56
N ARG A 320 11.28 18.84 -0.85
CA ARG A 320 10.37 18.91 -1.99
C ARG A 320 11.06 18.60 -3.31
N SER A 321 12.29 19.08 -3.47
CA SER A 321 13.09 18.85 -4.68
C SER A 321 13.49 17.38 -4.93
N ARG A 322 13.24 16.48 -3.96
CA ARG A 322 13.51 15.03 -4.01
C ARG A 322 12.26 14.18 -3.82
N MET A 323 11.05 14.78 -3.81
CA MET A 323 9.81 14.01 -3.64
C MET A 323 9.52 13.09 -4.82
N VAL A 324 10.09 13.37 -5.99
CA VAL A 324 9.96 12.59 -7.21
C VAL A 324 11.35 12.13 -7.63
N ASP A 325 11.53 10.82 -7.74
CA ASP A 325 12.76 10.21 -8.23
C ASP A 325 12.89 10.35 -9.75
N ALA A 326 14.07 10.06 -10.31
CA ALA A 326 14.35 10.22 -11.73
C ALA A 326 13.45 9.37 -12.66
N ASP A 327 12.85 8.30 -12.13
CA ASP A 327 11.88 7.44 -12.83
C ASP A 327 10.43 7.95 -12.73
N GLY A 328 10.22 9.11 -12.10
CA GLY A 328 8.89 9.69 -11.86
C GLY A 328 8.15 9.06 -10.68
N SER A 329 8.76 8.12 -9.96
CA SER A 329 8.17 7.54 -8.76
C SER A 329 8.25 8.51 -7.59
N VAL A 330 7.32 8.36 -6.65
CA VAL A 330 7.24 9.18 -5.46
C VAL A 330 8.16 8.59 -4.40
N ALA A 331 9.01 9.41 -3.80
CA ALA A 331 9.87 9.02 -2.69
C ALA A 331 9.21 9.40 -1.33
N PRO A 332 8.46 8.49 -0.69
CA PRO A 332 7.59 8.84 0.44
C PRO A 332 8.35 9.34 1.67
N GLN A 333 9.61 8.89 1.87
CA GLN A 333 10.47 9.42 2.92
C GLN A 333 10.71 10.93 2.79
N TYR A 334 10.89 11.44 1.57
CA TYR A 334 11.11 12.87 1.36
C TYR A 334 9.81 13.66 1.46
N VAL A 335 8.68 13.08 1.05
CA VAL A 335 7.34 13.65 1.27
C VAL A 335 7.09 13.85 2.77
N GLN A 336 7.38 12.84 3.59
CA GLN A 336 7.20 12.91 5.04
C GLN A 336 8.08 14.00 5.68
N LEU A 337 9.36 14.05 5.31
CA LEU A 337 10.31 15.05 5.81
C LEU A 337 9.92 16.47 5.38
N MET A 338 9.42 16.64 4.15
CA MET A 338 8.89 17.91 3.65
C MET A 338 7.66 18.35 4.46
N VAL A 339 6.68 17.47 4.66
CA VAL A 339 5.45 17.75 5.43
C VAL A 339 5.78 18.16 6.86
N GLN A 340 6.73 17.46 7.51
CA GLN A 340 7.18 17.78 8.87
C GLN A 340 7.86 19.16 8.92
N SER A 341 8.78 19.43 8.00
CA SER A 341 9.52 20.70 7.96
C SER A 341 8.59 21.88 7.64
N ALA A 342 7.66 21.72 6.69
CA ALA A 342 6.65 22.72 6.38
C ALA A 342 5.74 23.00 7.59
N GLY A 343 5.29 21.95 8.29
CA GLY A 343 4.50 22.10 9.51
C GLY A 343 5.23 22.84 10.63
N ALA A 344 6.51 22.54 10.84
CA ALA A 344 7.36 23.22 11.82
C ALA A 344 7.54 24.71 11.48
N ALA A 345 7.77 25.05 10.21
CA ALA A 345 7.83 26.44 9.75
C ALA A 345 6.50 27.18 9.94
N MET A 346 5.38 26.56 9.54
CA MET A 346 4.04 27.17 9.66
C MET A 346 3.65 27.48 11.10
N GLY A 347 4.06 26.66 12.07
CA GLY A 347 3.81 26.91 13.50
C GLY A 347 4.49 28.17 14.05
N LEU A 348 5.44 28.74 13.30
CA LEU A 348 6.26 29.89 13.68
C LEU A 348 6.00 31.12 12.80
N LEU A 349 5.38 30.94 11.63
CA LEU A 349 5.07 32.02 10.69
C LEU A 349 3.70 32.65 10.97
N PRO A 350 3.50 33.94 10.59
CA PRO A 350 2.17 34.54 10.56
C PRO A 350 1.24 33.78 9.61
N ALA A 351 0.02 33.47 10.07
CA ALA A 351 -0.94 32.64 9.34
C ALA A 351 -1.23 33.16 7.91
N ASP A 352 -1.35 34.47 7.73
CA ASP A 352 -1.74 35.10 6.45
C ASP A 352 -0.55 35.42 5.51
N GLY A 353 0.67 35.08 5.90
CA GLY A 353 1.87 35.34 5.10
C GLY A 353 1.89 34.54 3.79
N ALA A 354 2.49 35.10 2.73
CA ALA A 354 2.63 34.42 1.44
C ALA A 354 3.38 33.08 1.58
N THR A 355 4.48 33.06 2.34
CA THR A 355 5.25 31.85 2.64
C THR A 355 4.44 30.82 3.43
N SER A 356 3.63 31.25 4.40
CA SER A 356 2.75 30.35 5.16
C SER A 356 1.73 29.66 4.26
N ARG A 357 1.11 30.41 3.33
CA ARG A 357 0.16 29.86 2.34
C ARG A 357 0.82 28.88 1.37
N GLU A 358 2.01 29.20 0.88
CA GLU A 358 2.78 28.31 0.01
C GLU A 358 3.13 26.99 0.72
N LEU A 359 3.65 27.06 1.95
CA LEU A 359 3.96 25.87 2.75
C LEU A 359 2.71 25.07 3.12
N ALA A 360 1.58 25.73 3.37
CA ALA A 360 0.30 25.07 3.61
C ALA A 360 -0.14 24.24 2.40
N GLN A 361 -0.01 24.79 1.19
CA GLN A 361 -0.28 24.08 -0.06
C GLN A 361 0.65 22.87 -0.21
N TRP A 362 1.95 23.05 0.01
CA TRP A 362 2.93 21.96 -0.10
C TRP A 362 2.62 20.83 0.89
N ARG A 363 2.29 21.20 2.13
CA ARG A 363 1.90 20.25 3.17
C ARG A 363 0.62 19.51 2.82
N ALA A 364 -0.39 20.19 2.26
CA ALA A 364 -1.64 19.57 1.83
C ALA A 364 -1.38 18.54 0.71
N ASP A 365 -0.60 18.91 -0.30
CA ASP A 365 -0.28 18.03 -1.43
C ASP A 365 0.53 16.80 -0.97
N GLY A 366 1.50 16.99 -0.09
CA GLY A 366 2.28 15.89 0.49
C GLY A 366 1.45 14.96 1.36
N LEU A 367 0.54 15.48 2.19
CA LEU A 367 -0.35 14.65 3.01
C LEU A 367 -1.31 13.81 2.15
N ARG A 368 -1.86 14.38 1.08
CA ARG A 368 -2.71 13.63 0.13
C ARG A 368 -1.94 12.50 -0.53
N GLN A 369 -0.69 12.74 -0.89
CA GLN A 369 0.19 11.72 -1.47
C GLN A 369 0.47 10.58 -0.48
N LEU A 370 0.75 10.90 0.79
CA LEU A 370 0.92 9.89 1.84
C LEU A 370 -0.37 9.10 2.12
N ILE A 371 -1.55 9.73 2.02
CA ILE A 371 -2.85 9.05 2.14
C ILE A 371 -3.03 8.04 1.00
N VAL A 372 -2.75 8.44 -0.25
CA VAL A 372 -2.85 7.54 -1.42
C VAL A 372 -1.91 6.33 -1.25
N GLU A 373 -0.68 6.56 -0.82
CA GLU A 373 0.28 5.48 -0.59
C GLU A 373 -0.15 4.54 0.55
N ALA A 374 -0.62 5.08 1.68
CA ALA A 374 -1.13 4.27 2.79
C ALA A 374 -2.35 3.43 2.38
N ARG A 375 -3.24 3.98 1.53
CA ARG A 375 -4.37 3.23 0.93
C ARG A 375 -3.90 2.08 0.04
N GLN A 376 -2.88 2.33 -0.80
CA GLN A 376 -2.29 1.28 -1.64
C GLN A 376 -1.69 0.14 -0.81
N ARG A 377 -1.05 0.46 0.33
CA ARG A 377 -0.53 -0.52 1.28
C ARG A 377 -1.61 -1.20 2.14
N GLY A 378 -2.85 -0.70 2.12
CA GLY A 378 -3.94 -1.19 2.98
C GLY A 378 -3.74 -0.85 4.47
N ASP A 379 -2.94 0.18 4.79
CA ASP A 379 -2.73 0.64 6.16
C ASP A 379 -3.75 1.72 6.52
N TRP A 380 -4.98 1.29 6.81
CA TRP A 380 -6.10 2.18 7.10
C TRP A 380 -5.92 2.94 8.42
N SER A 381 -5.12 2.42 9.35
CA SER A 381 -4.75 3.12 10.58
C SER A 381 -3.91 4.37 10.29
N SER A 382 -2.92 4.26 9.40
CA SER A 382 -2.13 5.41 8.94
C SER A 382 -2.98 6.38 8.13
N VAL A 383 -3.91 5.90 7.30
CA VAL A 383 -4.85 6.77 6.56
C VAL A 383 -5.67 7.63 7.53
N LEU A 384 -6.26 7.04 8.57
CA LEU A 384 -7.06 7.78 9.56
C LEU A 384 -6.22 8.86 10.28
N ASN A 385 -5.00 8.52 10.70
CA ASN A 385 -4.10 9.47 11.33
C ASN A 385 -3.72 10.63 10.38
N LEU A 386 -3.47 10.34 9.11
CA LEU A 386 -3.15 11.37 8.12
C LEU A 386 -4.35 12.28 7.83
N LEU A 387 -5.56 11.72 7.74
CA LEU A 387 -6.79 12.49 7.57
C LEU A 387 -7.04 13.44 8.75
N ASP A 388 -6.74 13.02 9.99
CA ASP A 388 -6.78 13.91 11.16
C ASP A 388 -5.79 15.07 11.01
N VAL A 389 -4.58 14.82 10.49
CA VAL A 389 -3.60 15.89 10.22
C VAL A 389 -4.07 16.85 9.12
N VAL A 390 -4.73 16.34 8.06
CA VAL A 390 -5.29 17.19 6.98
C VAL A 390 -6.45 18.04 7.51
N SER A 391 -7.27 17.51 8.44
CA SER A 391 -8.39 18.25 9.03
C SER A 391 -7.97 19.49 9.83
N ALA A 392 -6.70 19.54 10.27
CA ALA A 392 -6.12 20.69 10.97
C ALA A 392 -5.60 21.79 10.03
N LEU A 393 -5.63 21.58 8.71
CA LEU A 393 -5.27 22.60 7.72
C LEU A 393 -6.41 23.61 7.52
N PRO A 394 -6.14 24.79 6.91
CA PRO A 394 -7.18 25.73 6.51
C PRO A 394 -8.28 25.05 5.66
N ALA A 395 -9.54 25.44 5.87
CA ALA A 395 -10.71 24.77 5.27
C ALA A 395 -10.64 24.65 3.74
N GLU A 396 -10.05 25.66 3.07
CA GLU A 396 -9.81 25.70 1.63
C GLU A 396 -8.93 24.55 1.13
N LEU A 397 -7.95 24.14 1.94
CA LEU A 397 -7.00 23.06 1.62
C LEU A 397 -7.46 21.71 2.17
N ALA A 398 -8.13 21.72 3.32
CA ALA A 398 -8.65 20.52 3.96
C ALA A 398 -9.79 19.91 3.13
N ALA A 399 -10.67 20.72 2.53
CA ALA A 399 -11.88 20.26 1.85
C ALA A 399 -12.74 19.34 2.76
N PRO A 400 -13.36 19.89 3.82
CA PRO A 400 -13.94 19.12 4.93
C PRO A 400 -15.00 18.10 4.52
N ASP A 401 -15.78 18.39 3.46
CA ASP A 401 -16.80 17.47 2.96
C ASP A 401 -16.16 16.21 2.35
N LEU A 402 -15.11 16.36 1.54
CA LEU A 402 -14.36 15.23 0.97
C LEU A 402 -13.65 14.42 2.06
N LEU A 403 -13.08 15.08 3.06
CA LEU A 403 -12.44 14.42 4.20
C LEU A 403 -13.42 13.58 5.02
N ALA A 404 -14.65 14.05 5.21
CA ALA A 404 -15.65 13.31 5.95
C ALA A 404 -15.98 11.97 5.27
N ASP A 405 -16.11 11.98 3.95
CA ASP A 405 -16.32 10.77 3.15
C ASP A 405 -15.10 9.84 3.19
N GLU A 406 -13.88 10.37 2.96
CA GLU A 406 -12.65 9.56 3.04
C GLU A 406 -12.43 8.94 4.42
N ARG A 407 -12.72 9.69 5.48
CA ARG A 407 -12.64 9.18 6.86
C ARG A 407 -13.64 8.06 7.10
N ARG A 408 -14.86 8.19 6.58
CA ARG A 408 -15.88 7.13 6.69
C ARG A 408 -15.42 5.86 5.98
N ILE A 409 -14.93 5.96 4.74
CA ILE A 409 -14.36 4.82 4.00
C ILE A 409 -13.24 4.15 4.79
N ALA A 410 -12.25 4.93 5.26
CA ALA A 410 -11.10 4.39 5.97
C ALA A 410 -11.51 3.71 7.30
N THR A 411 -12.49 4.26 8.01
CA THR A 411 -13.04 3.68 9.25
C THR A 411 -13.66 2.32 8.99
N VAL A 412 -14.50 2.21 7.96
CA VAL A 412 -15.19 0.95 7.60
C VAL A 412 -14.18 -0.10 7.11
N GLN A 413 -13.19 0.29 6.30
CA GLN A 413 -12.12 -0.61 5.85
C GLN A 413 -11.27 -1.14 7.01
N GLN A 414 -10.94 -0.30 7.98
CA GLN A 414 -10.23 -0.71 9.19
C GLN A 414 -11.08 -1.68 10.03
N ALA A 415 -12.38 -1.43 10.17
CA ALA A 415 -13.29 -2.33 10.88
C ALA A 415 -13.37 -3.71 10.20
N LEU A 416 -13.46 -3.75 8.87
CA LEU A 416 -13.39 -4.99 8.08
C LEU A 416 -12.08 -5.75 8.29
N GLN A 417 -10.94 -5.04 8.34
CA GLN A 417 -9.65 -5.67 8.61
C GLN A 417 -9.58 -6.27 10.02
N LEU A 418 -10.10 -5.56 11.03
CA LEU A 418 -10.18 -6.07 12.40
C LEU A 418 -11.07 -7.32 12.51
N LEU A 419 -12.20 -7.37 11.80
CA LEU A 419 -13.04 -8.57 11.72
C LEU A 419 -12.28 -9.76 11.13
N ARG A 420 -11.54 -9.56 10.03
CA ARG A 420 -10.72 -10.62 9.42
C ARG A 420 -9.59 -11.11 10.35
N GLN A 421 -9.10 -10.24 11.23
CA GLN A 421 -8.10 -10.59 12.25
C GLN A 421 -8.72 -11.26 13.49
N GLY A 422 -10.04 -11.45 13.53
CA GLY A 422 -10.76 -12.02 14.68
C GLY A 422 -10.98 -11.04 15.83
N ASN A 423 -10.63 -9.75 15.68
CA ASN A 423 -10.82 -8.73 16.70
C ASN A 423 -12.18 -8.05 16.57
N ARG A 424 -13.23 -8.78 16.97
CA ARG A 424 -14.62 -8.34 16.85
C ARG A 424 -14.91 -7.09 17.67
N ASP A 425 -14.44 -7.02 18.91
CA ASP A 425 -14.78 -5.92 19.82
C ASP A 425 -14.22 -4.58 19.31
N ALA A 426 -12.98 -4.58 18.80
CA ALA A 426 -12.38 -3.39 18.20
C ALA A 426 -13.08 -2.99 16.90
N ALA A 427 -13.52 -3.96 16.08
CA ALA A 427 -14.27 -3.67 14.86
C ALA A 427 -15.63 -3.02 15.16
N ILE A 428 -16.33 -3.52 16.18
CA ILE A 428 -17.63 -2.98 16.63
C ILE A 428 -17.47 -1.57 17.20
N ALA A 429 -16.45 -1.35 18.04
CA ALA A 429 -16.16 -0.02 18.59
C ALA A 429 -15.88 1.02 17.48
N LEU A 430 -15.27 0.59 16.37
CA LEU A 430 -14.91 1.46 15.27
C LEU A 430 -16.05 1.69 14.25
N ALA A 431 -16.85 0.66 13.94
CA ALA A 431 -17.95 0.73 12.98
C ALA A 431 -19.17 1.52 13.48
N GLY A 432 -19.34 1.62 14.79
CA GLY A 432 -20.43 2.36 15.43
C GLY A 432 -21.71 1.52 15.64
N PRO A 433 -22.56 1.91 16.62
CA PRO A 433 -23.67 1.06 17.10
C PRO A 433 -24.78 0.80 16.08
N ALA A 434 -25.13 1.78 15.26
CA ALA A 434 -26.27 1.69 14.34
C ALA A 434 -26.12 0.58 13.28
N LEU A 435 -24.90 0.39 12.76
CA LEU A 435 -24.58 -0.68 11.80
C LEU A 435 -24.70 -2.07 12.45
N VAL A 436 -24.33 -2.18 13.73
CA VAL A 436 -24.40 -3.42 14.51
C VAL A 436 -25.83 -3.78 14.91
N GLU A 437 -26.63 -2.78 15.30
CA GLU A 437 -28.05 -2.97 15.64
C GLU A 437 -28.84 -3.50 14.44
N ALA A 438 -28.67 -2.88 13.26
CA ALA A 438 -29.33 -3.31 12.03
C ALA A 438 -28.93 -4.75 11.62
N ALA A 439 -27.65 -5.10 11.77
CA ALA A 439 -27.16 -6.45 11.51
C ALA A 439 -27.73 -7.49 12.50
N SER A 440 -27.90 -7.10 13.77
CA SER A 440 -28.37 -7.99 14.84
C SER A 440 -29.86 -8.32 14.71
N ALA A 441 -30.70 -7.34 14.36
CA ALA A 441 -32.14 -7.54 14.19
C ALA A 441 -32.48 -8.59 13.11
N ALA A 442 -31.71 -8.62 12.01
CA ALA A 442 -31.92 -9.60 10.94
C ALA A 442 -31.64 -11.04 11.38
N THR A 443 -30.67 -11.25 12.28
CA THR A 443 -30.31 -12.58 12.78
C THR A 443 -31.27 -13.10 13.86
N GLN A 444 -31.89 -12.22 14.66
CA GLN A 444 -32.85 -12.62 15.71
C GLN A 444 -34.06 -13.42 15.20
N ALA A 445 -34.37 -13.33 13.89
CA ALA A 445 -35.44 -14.10 13.27
C ALA A 445 -35.10 -15.59 13.06
N VAL A 446 -33.80 -15.96 13.06
CA VAL A 446 -33.33 -17.32 12.70
C VAL A 446 -32.63 -18.06 13.84
N LEU A 447 -32.49 -17.42 15.01
CA LEU A 447 -31.91 -18.04 16.20
C LEU A 447 -32.84 -19.14 16.77
N PRO A 448 -32.29 -20.25 17.27
CA PRO A 448 -33.06 -21.17 18.08
C PRO A 448 -33.44 -20.49 19.41
N ILE A 449 -34.67 -20.68 19.82
CA ILE A 449 -35.25 -20.17 21.06
C ILE A 449 -34.75 -20.98 22.25
N MET A 450 -34.56 -22.30 22.07
CA MET A 450 -34.07 -23.20 23.10
C MET A 450 -32.62 -23.62 22.81
N ALA A 451 -31.81 -23.75 23.86
CA ALA A 451 -30.49 -24.36 23.81
C ALA A 451 -30.54 -25.89 23.94
N SER A 452 -31.55 -26.44 24.63
CA SER A 452 -31.74 -27.89 24.76
C SER A 452 -33.16 -28.27 25.17
N TRP A 453 -33.55 -29.50 24.81
CA TRP A 453 -34.75 -30.17 25.29
C TRP A 453 -34.39 -31.49 25.97
N GLN A 454 -34.80 -31.64 27.22
CA GLN A 454 -34.66 -32.89 27.96
C GLN A 454 -36.05 -33.38 28.33
N ILE A 455 -36.49 -34.48 27.74
CA ILE A 455 -37.84 -35.01 27.92
C ILE A 455 -37.75 -36.36 28.63
N THR A 456 -38.43 -36.53 29.75
CA THR A 456 -38.55 -37.81 30.43
C THR A 456 -39.99 -38.28 30.34
N THR A 457 -40.21 -39.42 29.69
CA THR A 457 -41.53 -40.00 29.49
C THR A 457 -41.63 -41.27 30.33
N THR A 458 -42.52 -41.28 31.31
CA THR A 458 -42.81 -42.44 32.17
C THR A 458 -44.16 -43.03 31.76
N ILE A 459 -44.19 -44.32 31.46
CA ILE A 459 -45.37 -45.04 30.98
C ILE A 459 -45.69 -46.15 31.98
N ASP A 460 -46.91 -46.12 32.50
CA ASP A 460 -47.43 -47.09 33.47
C ASP A 460 -48.91 -47.42 33.22
N ALA A 461 -49.47 -48.32 34.04
CA ALA A 461 -50.86 -48.75 33.89
C ALA A 461 -51.90 -47.68 34.27
N ALA A 462 -51.50 -46.61 34.96
CA ALA A 462 -52.36 -45.49 35.32
C ALA A 462 -52.34 -44.38 34.26
N GLY A 463 -51.30 -44.31 33.43
CA GLY A 463 -51.21 -43.39 32.30
C GLY A 463 -49.78 -43.08 31.89
N MET A 464 -49.58 -41.88 31.36
CA MET A 464 -48.28 -41.39 30.90
C MET A 464 -47.92 -40.10 31.63
N THR A 465 -46.71 -40.01 32.16
CA THR A 465 -46.20 -38.79 32.78
C THR A 465 -44.99 -38.28 32.00
N LEU A 466 -45.05 -37.04 31.53
CA LEU A 466 -43.96 -36.37 30.82
C LEU A 466 -43.37 -35.27 31.69
N VAL A 467 -42.06 -35.31 31.89
CA VAL A 467 -41.29 -34.23 32.51
C VAL A 467 -40.38 -33.63 31.45
N LEU A 468 -40.71 -32.42 31.03
CA LEU A 468 -39.98 -31.62 30.06
C LEU A 468 -39.07 -30.67 30.82
N THR A 469 -37.82 -30.54 30.40
CA THR A 469 -36.90 -29.51 30.86
C THR A 469 -36.33 -28.82 29.63
N ALA A 470 -36.75 -27.58 29.39
CA ALA A 470 -36.26 -26.74 28.31
C ALA A 470 -35.21 -25.77 28.87
N GLN A 471 -34.04 -25.70 28.25
CA GLN A 471 -33.07 -24.64 28.55
C GLN A 471 -33.21 -23.53 27.50
N PRO A 472 -33.51 -22.29 27.90
CA PRO A 472 -33.50 -21.15 26.99
C PRO A 472 -32.16 -20.94 26.31
N SER A 473 -32.18 -20.46 25.07
CA SER A 473 -30.98 -19.97 24.39
C SER A 473 -30.37 -18.80 25.16
N PRO A 474 -29.04 -18.74 25.36
CA PRO A 474 -28.38 -17.63 26.05
C PRO A 474 -28.65 -16.26 25.43
N GLN A 475 -28.97 -16.22 24.14
CA GLN A 475 -29.22 -14.99 23.39
C GLN A 475 -30.68 -14.52 23.47
N GLU A 476 -31.63 -15.40 23.81
CA GLU A 476 -33.08 -15.13 23.78
C GLU A 476 -33.84 -15.63 25.03
N PRO A 477 -33.33 -15.45 26.28
CA PRO A 477 -33.91 -16.08 27.47
C PRO A 477 -35.33 -15.58 27.79
N ALA A 478 -35.58 -14.28 27.61
CA ALA A 478 -36.89 -13.68 27.87
C ALA A 478 -37.95 -14.13 26.86
N ARG A 479 -37.57 -14.26 25.59
CA ARG A 479 -38.47 -14.71 24.52
C ARG A 479 -38.83 -16.19 24.67
N ALA A 480 -37.86 -17.03 25.03
CA ALA A 480 -38.10 -18.44 25.32
C ALA A 480 -39.08 -18.64 26.49
N ARG A 481 -38.91 -17.84 27.56
CA ARG A 481 -39.83 -17.82 28.71
C ARG A 481 -41.24 -17.44 28.29
N ALA A 482 -41.40 -16.31 27.60
CA ALA A 482 -42.72 -15.82 27.17
C ALA A 482 -43.45 -16.84 26.28
N LEU A 483 -42.76 -17.46 25.32
CA LEU A 483 -43.35 -18.47 24.45
C LEU A 483 -43.82 -19.72 25.18
N LEU A 484 -43.07 -20.16 26.20
CA LEU A 484 -43.49 -21.29 27.02
C LEU A 484 -44.65 -20.95 27.95
N ASP A 485 -44.69 -19.74 28.52
CA ASP A 485 -45.81 -19.27 29.34
C ASP A 485 -47.09 -19.15 28.49
N ASP A 486 -47.00 -18.59 27.27
CA ASP A 486 -48.11 -18.53 26.32
C ASP A 486 -48.61 -19.93 25.93
N GLN A 487 -47.68 -20.87 25.71
CA GLN A 487 -48.03 -22.26 25.38
C GLN A 487 -48.72 -22.97 26.55
N MET A 488 -48.25 -22.74 27.79
CA MET A 488 -48.88 -23.30 28.99
C MET A 488 -50.30 -22.77 29.16
N ALA A 489 -50.52 -21.47 28.95
CA ALA A 489 -51.86 -20.87 28.99
C ALA A 489 -52.78 -21.47 27.90
N LEU A 490 -52.26 -21.69 26.70
CA LEU A 490 -53.00 -22.32 25.60
C LEU A 490 -53.42 -23.75 25.96
N TRP A 491 -52.50 -24.57 26.49
CA TRP A 491 -52.82 -25.93 26.91
C TRP A 491 -53.83 -25.99 28.05
N GLN A 492 -53.74 -25.09 29.04
CA GLN A 492 -54.72 -24.99 30.13
C GLN A 492 -56.12 -24.57 29.65
N SER A 493 -56.20 -23.87 28.51
CA SER A 493 -57.47 -23.48 27.89
C SER A 493 -58.06 -24.52 26.93
N THR A 494 -57.32 -25.59 26.62
CA THR A 494 -57.75 -26.66 25.72
C THR A 494 -58.67 -27.62 26.47
N ASP A 495 -59.73 -28.12 25.81
CA ASP A 495 -60.64 -29.11 26.39
C ASP A 495 -59.93 -30.48 26.48
N LEU A 496 -59.32 -30.75 27.63
CA LEU A 496 -58.56 -31.96 27.92
C LEU A 496 -59.32 -32.87 28.90
N PRO A 497 -59.08 -34.18 28.90
CA PRO A 497 -59.68 -35.09 29.89
C PRO A 497 -59.42 -34.62 31.33
N ALA A 498 -60.40 -34.81 32.22
CA ALA A 498 -60.38 -34.28 33.59
C ALA A 498 -59.18 -34.74 34.45
N ASP A 499 -58.57 -35.88 34.11
CA ASP A 499 -57.41 -36.44 34.80
C ASP A 499 -56.07 -35.90 34.24
N THR A 500 -56.10 -34.91 33.36
CA THR A 500 -54.89 -34.28 32.79
C THR A 500 -54.38 -33.18 33.72
N GLU A 501 -53.16 -33.34 34.25
CA GLU A 501 -52.50 -32.33 35.08
C GLU A 501 -51.32 -31.69 34.36
N LEU A 502 -51.27 -30.35 34.33
CA LEU A 502 -50.19 -29.58 33.73
C LEU A 502 -49.61 -28.63 34.77
N SER A 503 -48.31 -28.71 35.02
CA SER A 503 -47.61 -27.78 35.91
C SER A 503 -46.30 -27.31 35.29
N MET A 504 -45.98 -26.04 35.51
CA MET A 504 -44.71 -25.46 35.11
C MET A 504 -44.00 -24.88 36.33
N VAL A 505 -42.73 -25.21 36.48
CA VAL A 505 -41.86 -24.69 37.54
C VAL A 505 -40.55 -24.23 36.91
N GLU A 506 -40.13 -23.01 37.24
CA GLU A 506 -38.79 -22.57 36.91
C GLU A 506 -37.79 -23.19 37.89
N THR A 507 -36.77 -23.85 37.34
CA THR A 507 -35.69 -24.45 38.12
C THR A 507 -34.39 -23.80 37.71
N THR A 508 -33.59 -23.37 38.67
CA THR A 508 -32.22 -22.92 38.42
C THR A 508 -31.27 -24.03 38.84
N ALA A 509 -30.46 -24.49 37.90
CA ALA A 509 -29.41 -25.48 38.16
C ALA A 509 -28.09 -24.96 37.56
N ASN A 510 -27.02 -24.94 38.37
CA ASN A 510 -25.69 -24.45 37.95
C ASN A 510 -25.67 -23.02 37.37
N GLY A 511 -26.57 -22.14 37.82
CA GLY A 511 -26.66 -20.75 37.36
C GLY A 511 -27.36 -20.55 36.02
N LEU A 512 -27.88 -21.62 35.41
CA LEU A 512 -28.71 -21.56 34.20
C LEU A 512 -30.19 -21.71 34.59
N SER A 513 -31.04 -20.81 34.12
CA SER A 513 -32.50 -20.95 34.22
C SER A 513 -32.96 -22.06 33.29
N ALA A 514 -33.72 -23.02 33.83
CA ALA A 514 -34.38 -24.07 33.06
C ALA A 514 -35.87 -24.06 33.38
N LEU A 515 -36.68 -24.35 32.36
CA LEU A 515 -38.12 -24.33 32.44
C LEU A 515 -38.60 -25.79 32.48
N ARG A 516 -39.09 -26.23 33.64
CA ARG A 516 -39.59 -27.59 33.82
C ARG A 516 -41.10 -27.63 33.71
N VAL A 517 -41.62 -28.41 32.77
CA VAL A 517 -43.06 -28.66 32.60
C VAL A 517 -43.35 -30.13 32.90
N THR A 518 -44.28 -30.40 33.80
CA THR A 518 -44.74 -31.76 34.12
C THR A 518 -46.17 -31.94 33.63
N MET A 519 -46.41 -33.00 32.88
CA MET A 519 -47.70 -33.31 32.26
C MET A 519 -48.11 -34.73 32.64
N HIS A 520 -49.28 -34.91 33.21
CA HIS A 520 -49.91 -36.21 33.40
C HIS A 520 -50.99 -36.40 32.34
N LEU A 521 -50.88 -37.46 31.53
CA LEU A 521 -51.73 -37.73 30.38
C LEU A 521 -52.41 -39.09 30.57
N PRO A 522 -53.75 -39.15 30.65
CA PRO A 522 -54.46 -40.41 30.88
C PRO A 522 -54.47 -41.32 29.65
N ASP A 523 -54.45 -40.74 28.45
CA ASP A 523 -54.50 -41.48 27.19
C ASP A 523 -53.75 -40.77 26.04
N ARG A 524 -53.76 -41.42 24.88
CA ARG A 524 -53.15 -40.90 23.65
C ARG A 524 -53.89 -39.68 23.08
N GLU A 525 -55.21 -39.58 23.26
CA GLU A 525 -56.00 -38.47 22.70
C GLU A 525 -55.62 -37.14 23.38
N ALA A 526 -55.33 -37.17 24.68
CA ALA A 526 -54.76 -36.05 25.41
C ALA A 526 -53.39 -35.63 24.84
N ALA A 527 -52.49 -36.59 24.60
CA ALA A 527 -51.16 -36.32 24.02
C ALA A 527 -51.25 -35.69 22.62
N LEU A 528 -52.14 -36.21 21.77
CA LEU A 528 -52.35 -35.69 20.42
C LEU A 528 -52.95 -34.27 20.41
N SER A 529 -53.88 -33.98 21.32
CA SER A 529 -54.49 -32.65 21.47
C SER A 529 -53.45 -31.59 21.88
N LEU A 530 -52.54 -31.96 22.79
CA LEU A 530 -51.41 -31.10 23.16
C LEU A 530 -50.41 -30.93 22.02
N ALA A 531 -50.16 -31.97 21.22
CA ALA A 531 -49.25 -31.88 20.08
C ALA A 531 -49.77 -30.96 18.96
N GLN A 532 -51.08 -30.94 18.72
CA GLN A 532 -51.72 -30.14 17.66
C GLN A 532 -51.72 -28.64 17.97
N SER A 533 -51.67 -28.27 19.25
CA SER A 533 -51.63 -26.88 19.71
C SER A 533 -50.21 -26.30 19.82
N LEU A 534 -49.18 -27.09 19.52
CA LEU A 534 -47.79 -26.60 19.52
C LEU A 534 -47.51 -25.68 18.32
N PRO A 535 -46.68 -24.63 18.49
CA PRO A 535 -46.32 -23.74 17.39
C PRO A 535 -45.60 -24.53 16.30
N PRO A 536 -45.84 -24.26 15.00
CA PRO A 536 -45.21 -24.97 13.88
C PRO A 536 -43.74 -24.57 13.66
N LEU A 537 -43.03 -24.20 14.73
CA LEU A 537 -41.61 -23.82 14.69
C LEU A 537 -40.72 -25.07 14.83
N PRO A 538 -39.50 -25.06 14.25
CA PRO A 538 -38.57 -26.18 14.35
C PRO A 538 -38.14 -26.46 15.80
N ASP A 539 -37.97 -25.44 16.64
CA ASP A 539 -37.59 -25.58 18.06
C ASP A 539 -38.50 -26.55 18.84
N TRP A 540 -39.77 -26.63 18.49
CA TRP A 540 -40.77 -27.47 19.17
C TRP A 540 -40.90 -28.87 18.56
N ALA A 541 -40.13 -29.19 17.51
CA ALA A 541 -40.26 -30.42 16.76
C ALA A 541 -40.06 -31.65 17.65
N LEU A 542 -39.08 -31.65 18.56
CA LEU A 542 -38.85 -32.79 19.46
C LEU A 542 -40.06 -33.07 20.35
N LEU A 543 -40.58 -32.03 21.01
CA LEU A 543 -41.75 -32.16 21.88
C LEU A 543 -42.98 -32.61 21.10
N ARG A 544 -43.21 -32.02 19.93
CA ARG A 544 -44.31 -32.41 19.05
C ARG A 544 -44.20 -33.87 18.64
N THR A 545 -43.02 -34.34 18.26
CA THR A 545 -42.78 -35.73 17.86
C THR A 545 -42.99 -36.69 19.02
N VAL A 546 -42.50 -36.37 20.22
CA VAL A 546 -42.74 -37.22 21.41
C VAL A 546 -44.23 -37.33 21.69
N LEU A 547 -44.97 -36.22 21.71
CA LEU A 547 -46.42 -36.23 21.96
C LEU A 547 -47.21 -36.95 20.87
N GLN A 548 -46.81 -36.85 19.61
CA GLN A 548 -47.48 -37.54 18.49
C GLN A 548 -47.25 -39.05 18.47
N GLN A 549 -46.08 -39.49 18.92
CA GLN A 549 -45.68 -40.91 18.89
C GLN A 549 -46.02 -41.65 20.17
N LEU A 550 -46.48 -40.96 21.23
CA LEU A 550 -46.95 -41.58 22.47
C LEU A 550 -48.17 -42.46 22.22
N ASP A 551 -47.92 -43.77 22.17
CA ASP A 551 -48.90 -44.80 21.82
C ASP A 551 -48.45 -46.14 22.45
N PRO A 552 -48.48 -46.25 23.78
CA PRO A 552 -48.00 -47.45 24.45
C PRO A 552 -48.88 -48.66 24.12
N ASP A 553 -48.27 -49.70 23.56
CA ASP A 553 -48.92 -50.97 23.27
C ASP A 553 -48.80 -51.90 24.49
N TYR A 554 -49.94 -52.15 25.13
CA TYR A 554 -50.06 -53.07 26.26
C TYR A 554 -50.64 -54.41 25.80
N ALA A 555 -49.80 -55.44 25.80
CA ALA A 555 -50.19 -56.81 25.54
C ALA A 555 -50.08 -57.63 26.84
N ASP A 556 -51.10 -58.43 27.13
CA ASP A 556 -51.09 -59.31 28.31
C ASP A 556 -51.40 -60.75 27.89
N ASP A 557 -50.33 -61.48 27.56
CA ASP A 557 -50.43 -62.88 27.20
C ASP A 557 -50.54 -63.71 28.48
N SER A 558 -51.75 -64.20 28.77
CA SER A 558 -52.00 -65.10 29.89
C SER A 558 -52.20 -66.54 29.41
N THR A 559 -51.42 -67.45 29.99
CA THR A 559 -51.66 -68.90 29.96
C THR A 559 -52.24 -69.33 31.30
N PHE A 560 -52.65 -70.60 31.40
CA PHE A 560 -53.24 -71.13 32.62
C PHE A 560 -52.37 -70.89 33.86
N LEU A 561 -51.03 -71.01 33.79
CA LEU A 561 -50.14 -70.82 34.96
C LEU A 561 -49.23 -69.60 34.89
N ARG A 562 -49.08 -68.94 33.74
CA ARG A 562 -48.16 -67.81 33.56
C ARG A 562 -48.88 -66.62 32.94
N ARG A 563 -48.52 -65.43 33.39
CA ARG A 563 -48.95 -64.16 32.80
C ARG A 563 -47.72 -63.40 32.34
N ASN A 564 -47.72 -62.95 31.08
CA ASN A 564 -46.59 -62.30 30.43
C ASN A 564 -46.99 -60.91 29.94
N PRO A 565 -47.14 -59.91 30.83
CA PRO A 565 -47.44 -58.57 30.40
C PRO A 565 -46.24 -57.99 29.65
N ARG A 566 -46.52 -57.31 28.55
CA ARG A 566 -45.58 -56.58 27.71
C ARG A 566 -46.11 -55.17 27.51
N VAL A 567 -45.25 -54.20 27.77
CA VAL A 567 -45.45 -52.82 27.34
C VAL A 567 -44.40 -52.49 26.29
N SER A 568 -44.82 -51.88 25.19
CA SER A 568 -43.91 -51.40 24.15
C SER A 568 -44.24 -50.00 23.69
N GLN A 569 -43.21 -49.21 23.39
CA GLN A 569 -43.28 -47.85 22.89
C GLN A 569 -42.23 -47.67 21.80
N GLN A 570 -42.61 -47.09 20.67
CA GLN A 570 -41.68 -46.78 19.59
C GLN A 570 -41.43 -45.28 19.52
N PHE A 571 -40.18 -44.88 19.35
CA PHE A 571 -39.83 -43.50 19.04
C PHE A 571 -38.92 -43.44 17.81
N ASP A 572 -39.17 -42.45 16.95
CA ASP A 572 -38.39 -42.09 15.78
C ASP A 572 -38.20 -40.57 15.73
N PHE A 573 -36.98 -40.14 16.02
CA PHE A 573 -36.57 -38.73 16.02
C PHE A 573 -35.81 -38.32 14.76
N THR A 574 -35.69 -39.20 13.76
CA THR A 574 -34.93 -38.93 12.52
C THR A 574 -35.42 -37.66 11.83
N ASN A 575 -36.74 -37.45 11.82
CA ASN A 575 -37.35 -36.24 11.24
C ASN A 575 -37.04 -34.96 12.05
N VAL A 576 -36.87 -35.07 13.38
CA VAL A 576 -36.50 -33.94 14.24
C VAL A 576 -35.06 -33.53 13.96
N ALA A 577 -34.14 -34.50 13.96
CA ALA A 577 -32.74 -34.26 13.60
C ALA A 577 -32.62 -33.67 12.19
N ALA A 578 -33.36 -34.20 11.22
CA ALA A 578 -33.37 -33.66 9.86
C ALA A 578 -33.89 -32.21 9.81
N GLN A 579 -34.94 -31.86 10.56
CA GLN A 579 -35.46 -30.49 10.61
C GLN A 579 -34.47 -29.50 11.24
N TRP A 580 -33.80 -29.88 12.33
CA TRP A 580 -32.81 -29.01 12.97
C TRP A 580 -31.52 -28.91 12.16
N GLN A 581 -31.07 -29.99 11.52
CA GLN A 581 -29.94 -29.97 10.60
C GLN A 581 -30.22 -29.10 9.37
N ASP A 582 -31.43 -29.18 8.82
CA ASP A 582 -31.87 -28.31 7.72
C ASP A 582 -31.94 -26.84 8.16
N ALA A 583 -32.41 -26.55 9.38
CA ALA A 583 -32.37 -25.19 9.93
C ALA A 583 -30.94 -24.66 10.07
N ALA A 584 -30.03 -25.46 10.65
CA ALA A 584 -28.61 -25.11 10.76
C ALA A 584 -27.98 -24.87 9.38
N ALA A 585 -28.20 -25.78 8.43
CA ALA A 585 -27.65 -25.69 7.08
C ALA A 585 -28.20 -24.49 6.29
N LYS A 586 -29.47 -24.13 6.46
CA LYS A 586 -30.05 -22.93 5.81
C LYS A 586 -29.42 -21.64 6.34
N VAL A 587 -29.21 -21.56 7.64
CA VAL A 587 -28.58 -20.41 8.30
C VAL A 587 -27.10 -20.31 7.90
N ASP A 588 -26.39 -21.43 7.84
CA ASP A 588 -24.99 -21.50 7.40
C ASP A 588 -24.83 -21.13 5.91
N ALA A 589 -25.68 -21.67 5.03
CA ALA A 589 -25.70 -21.30 3.62
C ALA A 589 -26.03 -19.80 3.40
N GLN A 590 -26.80 -19.19 4.29
CA GLN A 590 -27.05 -17.75 4.26
C GLN A 590 -25.80 -16.96 4.69
N ALA A 591 -25.04 -17.45 5.68
CA ALA A 591 -23.75 -16.88 6.04
C ALA A 591 -22.78 -16.90 4.85
N ASP A 592 -22.66 -18.03 4.14
CA ASP A 592 -21.77 -18.14 2.97
C ASP A 592 -22.14 -17.16 1.85
N ARG A 593 -23.43 -16.93 1.60
CA ARG A 593 -23.88 -15.91 0.63
C ARG A 593 -23.48 -14.50 1.06
N LEU A 594 -23.62 -14.20 2.35
CA LEU A 594 -23.25 -12.90 2.90
C LEU A 594 -21.72 -12.70 2.90
N GLU A 595 -20.93 -13.75 3.12
CA GLU A 595 -19.47 -13.69 2.96
C GLU A 595 -19.09 -13.40 1.50
N ALA A 596 -19.75 -14.03 0.53
CA ALA A 596 -19.53 -13.71 -0.88
C ALA A 596 -19.91 -12.25 -1.21
N GLN A 597 -20.95 -11.70 -0.56
CA GLN A 597 -21.35 -10.29 -0.71
C GLN A 597 -20.44 -9.32 0.06
N SER A 598 -19.69 -9.79 1.05
CA SER A 598 -18.73 -8.98 1.82
C SER A 598 -17.43 -8.68 1.06
N VAL A 599 -17.27 -9.24 -0.15
CA VAL A 599 -16.13 -8.95 -1.00
C VAL A 599 -16.25 -7.53 -1.55
N VAL A 600 -15.37 -6.65 -1.09
CA VAL A 600 -15.31 -5.25 -1.53
C VAL A 600 -14.81 -5.19 -2.98
N THR A 601 -15.71 -4.86 -3.91
CA THR A 601 -15.43 -4.69 -5.34
C THR A 601 -14.89 -3.31 -5.69
N SER A 602 -15.25 -2.29 -4.90
CA SER A 602 -14.72 -0.94 -4.99
C SER A 602 -14.37 -0.44 -3.59
N ARG A 603 -13.12 -0.02 -3.37
CA ARG A 603 -12.65 0.47 -2.07
C ARG A 603 -12.94 1.96 -1.85
N ASP A 604 -13.46 2.65 -2.87
CA ASP A 604 -13.59 4.10 -2.90
C ASP A 604 -15.06 4.54 -2.78
N ASP A 605 -16.00 3.60 -2.81
CA ASP A 605 -17.43 3.87 -2.66
C ASP A 605 -17.88 3.51 -1.24
N VAL A 606 -18.24 4.52 -0.45
CA VAL A 606 -18.74 4.38 0.93
C VAL A 606 -19.85 3.35 1.00
N ALA A 607 -20.84 3.41 0.10
CA ALA A 607 -22.02 2.56 0.17
C ALA A 607 -21.67 1.09 -0.07
N VAL A 608 -20.73 0.83 -1.00
CA VAL A 608 -20.25 -0.54 -1.28
C VAL A 608 -19.46 -1.10 -0.09
N VAL A 609 -18.59 -0.29 0.53
CA VAL A 609 -17.77 -0.73 1.66
C VAL A 609 -18.63 -0.93 2.93
N GLU A 610 -19.61 -0.05 3.18
CA GLU A 610 -20.56 -0.20 4.28
C GLU A 610 -21.45 -1.43 4.11
N ALA A 611 -21.96 -1.67 2.89
CA ALA A 611 -22.73 -2.88 2.59
C ALA A 611 -21.88 -4.15 2.80
N ALA A 612 -20.60 -4.13 2.42
CA ALA A 612 -19.69 -5.24 2.65
C ALA A 612 -19.42 -5.48 4.14
N LEU A 613 -19.27 -4.42 4.95
CA LEU A 613 -19.15 -4.54 6.41
C LEU A 613 -20.43 -5.10 7.03
N GLN A 614 -21.59 -4.60 6.63
CA GLN A 614 -22.87 -5.11 7.11
C GLN A 614 -23.04 -6.60 6.77
N ALA A 615 -22.70 -7.00 5.54
CA ALA A 615 -22.76 -8.41 5.13
C ALA A 615 -21.79 -9.28 5.93
N SER A 616 -20.57 -8.79 6.21
CA SER A 616 -19.58 -9.52 7.02
C SER A 616 -20.04 -9.70 8.47
N VAL A 617 -20.56 -8.64 9.12
CA VAL A 617 -21.11 -8.73 10.48
C VAL A 617 -22.29 -9.68 10.52
N GLN A 618 -23.19 -9.60 9.54
CA GLN A 618 -24.31 -10.53 9.44
C GLN A 618 -23.82 -11.97 9.27
N ALA A 619 -22.87 -12.24 8.36
CA ALA A 619 -22.34 -13.59 8.14
C ALA A 619 -21.82 -14.24 9.44
N VAL A 620 -21.05 -13.49 10.24
CA VAL A 620 -20.57 -13.97 11.54
C VAL A 620 -21.73 -14.29 12.49
N ASN A 621 -22.75 -13.42 12.54
CA ASN A 621 -23.94 -13.65 13.37
C ASN A 621 -24.73 -14.89 12.90
N TYR A 622 -24.87 -15.10 11.58
CA TYR A 622 -25.53 -16.29 11.02
C TYR A 622 -24.72 -17.57 11.34
N ARG A 623 -23.38 -17.56 11.26
CA ARG A 623 -22.57 -18.72 11.67
C ARG A 623 -22.77 -19.09 13.14
N ASN A 624 -22.77 -18.08 14.01
CA ASN A 624 -23.09 -18.30 15.43
C ASN A 624 -24.50 -18.89 15.62
N ALA A 625 -25.49 -18.44 14.84
CA ALA A 625 -26.83 -19.01 14.88
C ALA A 625 -26.84 -20.49 14.42
N ALA A 626 -26.07 -20.86 13.39
CA ALA A 626 -25.92 -22.25 12.96
C ALA A 626 -25.27 -23.12 14.05
N ASP A 627 -24.25 -22.61 14.75
CA ASP A 627 -23.62 -23.29 15.89
C ASP A 627 -24.60 -23.53 17.05
N LEU A 628 -25.50 -22.57 17.31
CA LEU A 628 -26.55 -22.74 18.32
C LEU A 628 -27.56 -23.81 17.92
N TRP A 629 -27.90 -23.94 16.64
CA TRP A 629 -28.74 -25.05 16.16
C TRP A 629 -28.05 -26.40 16.31
N GLN A 630 -26.74 -26.48 16.07
CA GLN A 630 -25.96 -27.69 16.35
C GLN A 630 -25.91 -28.01 17.85
N THR A 631 -25.75 -26.99 18.68
CA THR A 631 -25.80 -27.14 20.14
C THR A 631 -27.16 -27.68 20.61
N LEU A 632 -28.27 -27.25 19.99
CA LEU A 632 -29.61 -27.79 20.26
C LEU A 632 -29.72 -29.27 19.90
N ILE A 633 -29.15 -29.69 18.77
CA ILE A 633 -29.10 -31.10 18.34
C ILE A 633 -28.32 -31.94 19.37
N ASP A 634 -27.11 -31.49 19.73
CA ASP A 634 -26.21 -32.23 20.62
C ASP A 634 -26.70 -32.23 22.08
N GLY A 635 -27.39 -31.16 22.49
CA GLY A 635 -27.88 -30.95 23.84
C GLY A 635 -29.26 -31.53 24.15
N SER A 636 -29.95 -32.13 23.18
CA SER A 636 -31.33 -32.61 23.36
C SER A 636 -31.47 -34.13 23.40
N TRP A 637 -32.25 -34.63 24.36
CA TRP A 637 -32.48 -36.05 24.55
C TRP A 637 -33.83 -36.38 25.17
N VAL A 638 -34.26 -37.63 24.96
CA VAL A 638 -35.48 -38.21 25.50
C VAL A 638 -35.13 -39.45 26.32
N VAL A 639 -35.56 -39.46 27.58
CA VAL A 639 -35.51 -40.61 28.47
C VAL A 639 -36.89 -41.25 28.48
N THR A 640 -36.98 -42.55 28.21
CA THR A 640 -38.24 -43.31 28.29
C THR A 640 -38.14 -44.33 29.40
N GLU A 641 -39.08 -44.29 30.34
CA GLU A 641 -39.24 -45.26 31.42
C GLU A 641 -40.52 -46.05 31.19
N LEU A 642 -40.41 -47.37 31.07
CA LEU A 642 -41.56 -48.27 30.99
C LEU A 642 -41.70 -49.06 32.30
N SER A 643 -42.93 -49.14 32.79
CA SER A 643 -43.28 -49.95 33.97
C SER A 643 -44.49 -50.84 33.67
N LEU A 644 -44.59 -51.96 34.39
CA LEU A 644 -45.69 -52.91 34.24
C LEU A 644 -46.79 -52.64 35.28
N PRO A 645 -48.03 -53.09 35.03
CA PRO A 645 -49.14 -52.92 35.96
C PRO A 645 -48.88 -53.50 37.36
N ASP A 646 -49.62 -53.00 38.35
CA ASP A 646 -49.53 -53.45 39.74
C ASP A 646 -49.70 -54.98 39.88
N GLY A 647 -48.82 -55.60 40.67
CA GLY A 647 -48.78 -57.05 40.90
C GLY A 647 -47.58 -57.80 40.28
N PHE A 648 -46.70 -57.10 39.56
CA PHE A 648 -45.50 -57.69 38.91
C PHE A 648 -44.14 -57.17 39.44
N GLY A 649 -44.15 -56.40 40.54
CA GLY A 649 -42.97 -55.78 41.14
C GLY A 649 -42.71 -54.35 40.63
N SER A 650 -42.04 -53.51 41.41
CA SER A 650 -41.74 -52.09 41.08
C SER A 650 -40.61 -51.92 40.06
N SER A 651 -40.39 -52.91 39.20
CA SER A 651 -39.27 -52.90 38.25
C SER A 651 -39.60 -52.00 37.06
N ARG A 652 -38.71 -51.05 36.81
CA ARG A 652 -38.75 -50.14 35.66
C ARG A 652 -37.59 -50.42 34.73
N ARG A 653 -37.78 -50.14 33.44
CA ARG A 653 -36.70 -50.15 32.46
C ARG A 653 -36.61 -48.78 31.79
N THR A 654 -35.40 -48.25 31.73
CA THR A 654 -35.11 -46.90 31.23
C THR A 654 -34.25 -46.98 29.98
N TRP A 655 -34.59 -46.18 28.97
CA TRP A 655 -33.82 -45.98 27.75
C TRP A 655 -33.54 -44.49 27.57
N LEU A 656 -32.36 -44.17 27.03
CA LEU A 656 -31.98 -42.82 26.63
C LEU A 656 -31.83 -42.80 25.11
N ALA A 657 -32.48 -41.84 24.46
CA ALA A 657 -32.38 -41.58 23.04
C ALA A 657 -32.05 -40.11 22.80
N THR A 658 -31.05 -39.86 21.97
CA THR A 658 -30.80 -38.54 21.39
C THR A 658 -31.61 -38.36 20.11
N VAL A 659 -31.73 -37.14 19.61
CA VAL A 659 -32.40 -36.89 18.31
C VAL A 659 -31.71 -37.60 17.13
N THR A 660 -30.43 -37.96 17.28
CA THR A 660 -29.63 -38.70 16.30
C THR A 660 -29.65 -40.22 16.48
N THR A 661 -30.32 -40.73 17.52
CA THR A 661 -30.44 -42.17 17.74
C THR A 661 -31.37 -42.79 16.69
N PRO A 662 -31.00 -43.92 16.04
CA PRO A 662 -31.87 -44.60 15.08
C PRO A 662 -33.23 -44.99 15.68
N PRO A 663 -34.27 -45.19 14.86
CA PRO A 663 -35.58 -45.62 15.35
C PRO A 663 -35.48 -46.93 16.15
N GLN A 664 -36.01 -46.94 17.36
CA GLN A 664 -35.97 -48.10 18.25
C GLN A 664 -37.34 -48.39 18.86
N LEU A 665 -37.64 -49.68 19.00
CA LEU A 665 -38.78 -50.18 19.75
C LEU A 665 -38.33 -50.49 21.18
N TYR A 666 -38.79 -49.68 22.14
CA TYR A 666 -38.58 -49.94 23.56
C TYR A 666 -39.64 -50.92 24.03
N SER A 667 -39.21 -52.05 24.60
CA SER A 667 -40.12 -53.05 25.12
C SER A 667 -39.66 -53.56 26.48
N TYR A 668 -40.63 -53.71 27.37
CA TYR A 668 -40.45 -54.31 28.67
C TYR A 668 -41.44 -55.45 28.86
N GLN A 669 -40.91 -56.64 29.13
CA GLN A 669 -41.69 -57.85 29.36
C GLN A 669 -41.23 -58.49 30.67
N SER A 670 -42.18 -58.96 31.46
CA SER A 670 -41.93 -59.79 32.64
C SER A 670 -42.79 -61.05 32.57
N SER A 671 -42.42 -62.07 33.33
CA SER A 671 -43.20 -63.30 33.47
C SER A 671 -43.48 -63.54 34.94
N SER A 672 -44.74 -63.67 35.31
CA SER A 672 -45.16 -64.04 36.66
C SER A 672 -46.15 -65.20 36.64
N ILE A 673 -46.38 -65.78 37.83
CA ILE A 673 -47.37 -66.84 38.00
C ILE A 673 -48.77 -66.22 37.96
N ASN A 674 -49.66 -66.79 37.15
CA ASN A 674 -51.06 -66.37 37.11
C ASN A 674 -51.75 -66.79 38.44
N PRO A 675 -52.18 -65.84 39.30
CA PRO A 675 -52.73 -66.17 40.61
C PRO A 675 -54.02 -66.99 40.50
N ASN A 676 -54.85 -66.72 39.49
CA ASN A 676 -56.10 -67.43 39.26
C ASN A 676 -55.83 -68.88 38.82
N GLY A 677 -54.81 -69.07 38.00
CA GLY A 677 -54.31 -70.37 37.57
C GLY A 677 -53.75 -71.21 38.71
N LEU A 678 -52.90 -70.60 39.52
CA LEU A 678 -52.33 -71.24 40.71
C LEU A 678 -53.43 -71.65 41.69
N LEU A 679 -54.41 -70.78 41.93
CA LEU A 679 -55.58 -71.09 42.76
C LEU A 679 -56.36 -72.27 42.19
N ALA A 680 -56.62 -72.29 40.87
CA ALA A 680 -57.31 -73.40 40.22
C ALA A 680 -56.55 -74.74 40.36
N VAL A 681 -55.21 -74.73 40.24
CA VAL A 681 -54.39 -75.92 40.51
C VAL A 681 -54.46 -76.34 41.98
N ILE A 682 -54.37 -75.38 42.91
CA ILE A 682 -54.48 -75.66 44.35
C ILE A 682 -55.85 -76.29 44.66
N PHE A 683 -56.94 -75.73 44.13
CA PHE A 683 -58.29 -76.27 44.30
C PHE A 683 -58.46 -77.64 43.65
N ALA A 684 -57.89 -77.86 42.46
CA ALA A 684 -57.93 -79.16 41.79
C ALA A 684 -57.16 -80.23 42.58
N VAL A 685 -55.96 -79.90 43.09
CA VAL A 685 -55.16 -80.80 43.95
C VAL A 685 -55.89 -81.10 45.26
N LEU A 686 -56.46 -80.08 45.91
CA LEU A 686 -57.31 -80.26 47.09
C LEU A 686 -58.53 -81.14 46.80
N GLY A 687 -59.17 -80.94 45.64
CA GLY A 687 -60.28 -81.76 45.17
C GLY A 687 -59.88 -83.22 44.94
N VAL A 688 -58.76 -83.48 44.28
CA VAL A 688 -58.22 -84.84 44.07
C VAL A 688 -57.83 -85.49 45.40
N LEU A 689 -57.18 -84.74 46.31
CA LEU A 689 -56.85 -85.22 47.65
C LEU A 689 -58.10 -85.57 48.46
N LEU A 690 -59.14 -84.74 48.40
CA LEU A 690 -60.44 -85.03 49.03
C LEU A 690 -61.12 -86.26 48.42
N LEU A 691 -61.04 -86.43 47.09
CA LEU A 691 -61.62 -87.57 46.38
C LEU A 691 -60.86 -88.87 46.69
N LEU A 692 -59.53 -88.82 46.73
CA LEU A 692 -58.68 -89.91 47.21
C LEU A 692 -58.96 -90.26 48.67
N ALA A 693 -59.07 -89.26 49.56
CA ALA A 693 -59.43 -89.47 50.95
C ALA A 693 -60.82 -90.11 51.09
N PHE A 694 -61.79 -89.71 50.26
CA PHE A 694 -63.12 -90.31 50.22
C PHE A 694 -63.11 -91.77 49.71
N ILE A 695 -62.35 -92.06 48.65
CA ILE A 695 -62.17 -93.45 48.16
C ILE A 695 -61.49 -94.31 49.22
N LEU A 696 -60.46 -93.80 49.87
CA LEU A 696 -59.70 -94.51 50.90
C LEU A 696 -60.56 -94.75 52.15
N TRP A 697 -61.41 -93.79 52.53
CA TRP A 697 -62.43 -93.95 53.57
C TRP A 697 -63.48 -95.03 53.20
N ARG A 698 -63.81 -95.19 51.92
CA ARG A 698 -64.76 -96.21 51.46
C ARG A 698 -64.15 -97.62 51.34
N LEU A 699 -62.82 -97.71 51.22
CA LEU A 699 -62.06 -98.96 51.13
C LEU A 699 -61.65 -99.50 52.50
N LEU A 700 -61.51 -98.64 53.51
CA LEU A 700 -61.44 -98.98 54.93
C LEU A 700 -62.83 -99.37 55.46
#